data_AF-A0A969DYM6-F1
#
_entry.id   AF-A0A969DYM6-F1
#
_cell.length_a   1.000
_cell.length_b   1.000
_cell.length_c   1.000
_cell.angle_alpha   90.00
_cell.angle_beta   90.00
_cell.angle_gamma   90.00
#
_symmetry.space_group_name_H-M   'P 1'
#
loop_
_entity.id
_entity.type
_entity.pdbx_description
1 polymer ?
#
loop_
_entity_poly.entity_id
_entity_poly.type
_entity_poly.pdbx_seq_one_letter_code
_entity_poly.pdbx_strand_id
1 'polypeptide(L)'
;MTILATQAGDRVSLANGLLNLAIAPIQLTPPTVETAPSLSLRGSIAEATGLQLNADGSVLLRTGSAEVSGRIDVSTASGSGGQVQILGEQIALKSSVVEASTRGAVGNGGEIRIGGDFKGQGSLPRAQQVKVDGASRLRADAEIQGNGGKVIVWSDDATQFAGQAKARGGQFGGNGGLVETSGKRSLDVRGAQVNASAAQGLNGEWLLDPTDIDIANAGRITPGTIETALDSGTNVTVSTAGAGTGAGDITLSNSINQSGGGNASLTLTGRRFNRVGGAQINLTSTGDLTFNLNQVNPETNPNTTNIQNAIDAIGAVAGSRQINLGAGIYRGTPGFSLVNVNENVAINGLNRATTILDGSNTSRNLFVTAGTVATVSNLTIQNGLTGAGESGAGILNNGNLTLDTVTVQNNIAGLDGGGIDSSAPTSSLTVGNSTVLNNQAAVDGGGLFVSGNTQLFQTSLVNNRAGSSGGAIYNIGNLTLSNGGINLNQAAIGGGIANVGSGSSLVINDFSLGRNQAAGNGGGIFNQLGTVSLTDGSLTQNISGNNGGGIWSNGPVSLLRIGLNGNQSENFGGGAFLTDTTATVQVFDIVNNTTGIDGGGLRLERTNAVIRDGEFGNNQAQFGGGLEATDTGFIQVDNVSFYGNVAEFGGGLLNDNIVVMVLNDAIFDGNQATTDGGALLSRGTLTLNRSNLFDNQAAQDGAGIRNLGTLTVNATTFTDNIATRYGAGINNTRQLTVDGSSFLGGQAIAGGGIYNASTMGQAAVSNSLFEDNVATRGVITGDGAGIYNVDNNVTVVGSTFRNNQAEDLGGAIASRDGNVSLSGSEFAGNTAGAGGALYQNAGELVIANSRFLNNQSQAVGGALDLFGITNSTIQTTLIQGNRSATLGGGIHLGGTTSLTLEQVDIDSNQAATGGGINGNFGQNFSGILNINNSTISNNQAIGDPSTSNGGGIDVNPIATGGTVNLTNSTLNGNRAARDGGAIAFSTRATVNITNSTLTQNQADNHGGAIAAFGSLNLSHVTIADNRADADNDNQGRGGGLLDWPTPGDTTINNTIVARNQAAIGADVSGTFVDQGNNLIGTVDGATGFTLSSLLGTSTNPLDPLLAPLGNYGGVTETLALLPGSLAIAGGNSMVPSDQRGINRLGAADIGAFESRGFVVTGQSGTPQRPKSILPLPR
;
A
#
# COMPACT_ATOMS: atom_id res chain seq x y z
N MET A 1 -16.98 15.78 -14.32
CA MET A 1 -18.27 15.77 -13.62
C MET A 1 -19.10 14.67 -14.26
N THR A 2 -19.36 13.63 -13.48
CA THR A 2 -20.36 12.54 -13.60
C THR A 2 -21.66 12.99 -14.32
N ILE A 3 -22.46 12.20 -15.08
CA ILE A 3 -22.65 10.73 -15.23
C ILE A 3 -23.77 10.44 -16.29
N LEU A 4 -23.79 9.20 -16.83
CA LEU A 4 -24.90 8.38 -17.42
C LEU A 4 -25.32 8.47 -18.92
N ALA A 5 -24.72 7.57 -19.71
CA ALA A 5 -25.28 6.31 -20.27
C ALA A 5 -26.46 6.24 -21.29
N THR A 6 -26.21 5.33 -22.26
CA THR A 6 -27.10 4.38 -22.97
C THR A 6 -27.67 4.68 -24.37
N GLN A 7 -27.78 3.56 -25.10
CA GLN A 7 -27.87 3.31 -26.54
C GLN A 7 -29.20 3.63 -27.25
N ALA A 8 -29.06 3.74 -28.58
CA ALA A 8 -29.89 3.20 -29.68
C ALA A 8 -31.15 3.94 -30.17
N GLY A 9 -31.16 4.16 -31.50
CA GLY A 9 -32.33 3.83 -32.32
C GLY A 9 -33.01 4.97 -33.08
N ASP A 10 -32.48 5.29 -34.26
CA ASP A 10 -33.19 5.54 -35.53
C ASP A 10 -34.40 6.51 -35.67
N ARG A 11 -34.26 7.31 -36.74
CA ARG A 11 -35.24 8.07 -37.56
C ARG A 11 -35.62 9.48 -37.12
N VAL A 12 -35.15 10.45 -37.92
CA VAL A 12 -35.83 11.73 -38.13
C VAL A 12 -36.17 11.87 -39.62
N SER A 13 -37.45 11.66 -39.92
CA SER A 13 -38.12 12.28 -41.07
C SER A 13 -38.39 13.74 -40.76
N LEU A 14 -38.30 14.63 -41.74
CA LEU A 14 -38.92 15.95 -41.63
C LEU A 14 -39.77 16.24 -42.85
N ALA A 15 -41.06 16.44 -42.57
CA ALA A 15 -42.06 17.02 -43.45
C ALA A 15 -42.55 18.33 -42.83
N ASN A 16 -42.51 19.39 -43.66
CA ASN A 16 -43.42 20.54 -43.74
C ASN A 16 -43.26 21.78 -42.82
N GLY A 17 -42.89 22.90 -43.47
CA GLY A 17 -43.58 24.20 -43.38
C GLY A 17 -42.91 25.29 -42.52
N LEU A 18 -42.95 26.60 -42.83
CA LEU A 18 -43.61 27.38 -43.89
C LEU A 18 -43.15 28.87 -43.78
N LEU A 19 -43.02 29.57 -44.93
CA LEU A 19 -43.35 31.00 -45.23
C LEU A 19 -42.64 32.17 -44.48
N ASN A 20 -42.43 33.40 -45.01
CA ASN A 20 -42.82 34.10 -46.24
C ASN A 20 -42.01 35.42 -46.34
N LEU A 21 -41.69 35.93 -47.54
CA LEU A 21 -41.82 37.38 -47.83
C LEU A 21 -41.93 37.63 -49.34
N ALA A 22 -42.89 38.49 -49.69
CA ALA A 22 -43.47 38.69 -51.01
C ALA A 22 -42.85 39.85 -51.80
N ILE A 23 -42.88 39.80 -53.15
CA ILE A 23 -42.87 40.97 -54.05
C ILE A 23 -43.80 40.73 -55.27
N ALA A 24 -44.40 41.84 -55.70
CA ALA A 24 -45.55 42.15 -56.57
C ALA A 24 -45.60 41.58 -58.02
N PRO A 25 -46.77 41.63 -58.70
CA PRO A 25 -47.01 40.98 -60.00
C PRO A 25 -46.64 41.86 -61.19
N ILE A 26 -45.97 41.28 -62.20
CA ILE A 26 -45.76 41.89 -63.52
C ILE A 26 -46.22 40.91 -64.60
N GLN A 27 -46.86 41.50 -65.62
CA GLN A 27 -47.66 40.87 -66.66
C GLN A 27 -46.97 39.75 -67.45
N LEU A 28 -47.80 38.77 -67.78
CA LEU A 28 -47.58 37.61 -68.62
C LEU A 28 -47.15 37.97 -70.06
N THR A 29 -45.99 37.50 -70.46
CA THR A 29 -45.74 36.99 -71.81
C THR A 29 -45.51 35.48 -71.70
N PRO A 30 -46.07 34.66 -72.61
CA PRO A 30 -46.04 33.21 -72.46
C PRO A 30 -44.61 32.70 -72.72
N PRO A 31 -44.00 31.92 -71.81
CA PRO A 31 -42.88 31.09 -72.22
C PRO A 31 -43.46 29.98 -73.09
N THR A 32 -42.99 29.99 -74.32
CA THR A 32 -43.07 28.93 -75.30
C THR A 32 -42.97 27.55 -74.67
N VAL A 33 -43.91 26.69 -75.06
CA VAL A 33 -43.88 25.23 -74.88
C VAL A 33 -42.47 24.74 -75.17
N GLU A 34 -41.73 24.33 -74.13
CA GLU A 34 -40.51 23.56 -74.32
C GLU A 34 -40.95 22.22 -74.88
N THR A 35 -40.59 22.04 -76.15
CA THR A 35 -40.81 20.88 -76.97
C THR A 35 -40.31 19.62 -76.26
N ALA A 36 -41.15 18.59 -76.26
CA ALA A 36 -40.76 17.20 -75.99
C ALA A 36 -39.43 16.86 -76.71
N PRO A 37 -38.58 16.00 -76.12
CA PRO A 37 -37.30 15.62 -76.72
C PRO A 37 -37.53 15.12 -78.15
N SER A 38 -37.06 15.88 -79.13
CA SER A 38 -37.14 15.50 -80.53
C SER A 38 -36.03 14.50 -80.83
N LEU A 39 -36.40 13.25 -81.11
CA LEU A 39 -35.47 12.23 -81.61
C LEU A 39 -34.98 12.63 -83.01
N SER A 40 -33.75 13.15 -83.11
CA SER A 40 -33.10 13.45 -84.40
C SER A 40 -32.19 12.30 -84.85
N LEU A 41 -32.71 11.39 -85.67
CA LEU A 41 -31.92 10.36 -86.36
C LEU A 41 -31.34 10.93 -87.65
N ARG A 42 -30.01 11.02 -87.76
CA ARG A 42 -29.31 11.36 -89.02
C ARG A 42 -28.24 10.31 -89.30
N GLY A 43 -28.56 9.32 -90.15
CA GLY A 43 -27.69 8.21 -90.54
C GLY A 43 -28.47 6.98 -91.04
N SER A 44 -27.81 6.03 -91.70
CA SER A 44 -28.40 4.74 -92.06
C SER A 44 -28.26 3.76 -90.89
N ILE A 45 -29.36 3.44 -90.23
CA ILE A 45 -29.44 2.24 -89.40
C ILE A 45 -29.71 1.09 -90.37
N ALA A 46 -28.68 0.36 -90.76
CA ALA A 46 -28.74 -0.54 -91.93
C ALA A 46 -29.68 -1.74 -91.72
N GLU A 47 -29.90 -2.18 -90.48
CA GLU A 47 -30.93 -3.16 -90.10
C GLU A 47 -31.40 -2.91 -88.65
N ALA A 48 -32.54 -2.25 -88.47
CA ALA A 48 -33.20 -2.13 -87.17
C ALA A 48 -34.68 -2.50 -87.28
N THR A 49 -34.99 -3.76 -86.94
CA THR A 49 -36.34 -4.09 -86.49
C THR A 49 -36.41 -3.76 -84.98
N GLY A 50 -37.52 -3.18 -84.51
CA GLY A 50 -37.73 -2.96 -83.07
C GLY A 50 -37.17 -1.66 -82.46
N LEU A 51 -37.04 -0.57 -83.22
CA LEU A 51 -36.84 0.78 -82.66
C LEU A 51 -38.16 1.29 -82.06
N GLN A 52 -38.17 1.60 -80.77
CA GLN A 52 -39.30 2.11 -80.01
C GLN A 52 -38.89 3.42 -79.32
N LEU A 53 -39.63 4.49 -79.63
CA LEU A 53 -39.61 5.73 -78.86
C LEU A 53 -40.78 5.70 -77.88
N ASN A 54 -40.48 5.81 -76.60
CA ASN A 54 -41.50 5.80 -75.55
C ASN A 54 -42.01 7.21 -75.28
N ALA A 55 -43.23 7.32 -74.75
CA ALA A 55 -43.86 8.60 -74.42
C ALA A 55 -43.10 9.40 -73.34
N ASP A 56 -42.22 8.73 -72.59
CA ASP A 56 -41.34 9.34 -71.58
C ASP A 56 -40.02 9.89 -72.16
N GLY A 57 -39.84 9.83 -73.48
CA GLY A 57 -38.63 10.33 -74.16
C GLY A 57 -37.47 9.34 -74.18
N SER A 58 -37.66 8.10 -73.71
CA SER A 58 -36.66 7.03 -73.82
C SER A 58 -36.66 6.37 -75.21
N VAL A 59 -35.46 5.99 -75.68
CA VAL A 59 -35.24 5.30 -76.96
C VAL A 59 -34.79 3.87 -76.67
N LEU A 60 -35.54 2.89 -77.16
CA LEU A 60 -35.18 1.47 -77.14
C LEU A 60 -34.96 0.98 -78.57
N LEU A 61 -33.81 0.37 -78.83
CA LEU A 61 -33.54 -0.40 -80.05
C LEU A 61 -33.35 -1.86 -79.67
N ARG A 62 -34.24 -2.77 -80.12
CA ARG A 62 -34.18 -4.20 -79.81
C ARG A 62 -34.24 -5.07 -81.07
N THR A 63 -33.15 -5.75 -81.40
CA THR A 63 -33.00 -6.60 -82.61
C THR A 63 -32.17 -7.86 -82.30
N GLY A 64 -32.08 -8.82 -83.22
CA GLY A 64 -31.15 -9.96 -83.12
C GLY A 64 -29.69 -9.53 -83.28
N SER A 65 -29.37 -8.75 -84.32
CA SER A 65 -28.08 -8.08 -84.52
C SER A 65 -28.34 -6.60 -84.84
N ALA A 66 -27.56 -5.69 -84.24
CA ALA A 66 -27.74 -4.24 -84.32
C ALA A 66 -26.48 -3.56 -84.85
N GLU A 67 -26.54 -2.91 -86.01
CA GLU A 67 -25.51 -1.97 -86.46
C GLU A 67 -26.07 -0.54 -86.41
N VAL A 68 -25.51 0.28 -85.53
CA VAL A 68 -25.93 1.67 -85.28
C VAL A 68 -24.86 2.61 -85.83
N SER A 69 -25.30 3.60 -86.61
CA SER A 69 -24.47 4.71 -87.10
C SER A 69 -25.25 6.02 -87.05
N GLY A 70 -24.55 7.15 -87.00
CA GLY A 70 -25.19 8.48 -86.92
C GLY A 70 -25.52 8.90 -85.49
N ARG A 71 -26.49 9.81 -85.31
CA ARG A 71 -26.80 10.42 -84.00
C ARG A 71 -28.12 9.92 -83.40
N ILE A 72 -28.10 9.56 -82.11
CA ILE A 72 -29.27 9.38 -81.23
C ILE A 72 -29.14 10.47 -80.15
N ASP A 73 -30.12 11.35 -80.05
CA ASP A 73 -30.08 12.49 -79.12
C ASP A 73 -31.37 12.55 -78.30
N VAL A 74 -31.22 12.35 -77.00
CA VAL A 74 -32.24 12.48 -75.94
C VAL A 74 -31.79 13.48 -74.87
N SER A 75 -30.91 14.44 -75.23
CA SER A 75 -30.51 15.51 -74.33
C SER A 75 -31.67 16.44 -73.99
N THR A 76 -31.61 17.03 -72.79
CA THR A 76 -32.62 17.99 -72.29
C THR A 76 -31.97 19.33 -71.93
N ALA A 77 -32.74 20.42 -72.03
CA ALA A 77 -32.30 21.74 -71.61
C ALA A 77 -32.45 21.94 -70.09
N SER A 78 -33.36 21.23 -69.43
CA SER A 78 -33.52 21.23 -67.96
C SER A 78 -34.04 19.87 -67.48
N GLY A 79 -33.78 19.51 -66.22
CA GLY A 79 -34.11 18.18 -65.70
C GLY A 79 -33.13 17.09 -66.15
N SER A 80 -33.44 15.82 -65.88
CA SER A 80 -32.55 14.72 -66.25
C SER A 80 -32.50 14.50 -67.77
N GLY A 81 -31.33 14.16 -68.31
CA GLY A 81 -31.22 13.66 -69.67
C GLY A 81 -32.02 12.36 -69.87
N GLY A 82 -32.43 12.07 -71.12
CA GLY A 82 -33.25 10.90 -71.43
C GLY A 82 -32.50 9.56 -71.34
N GLN A 83 -33.22 8.46 -71.59
CA GLN A 83 -32.66 7.11 -71.58
C GLN A 83 -32.51 6.55 -73.00
N VAL A 84 -31.38 5.92 -73.29
CA VAL A 84 -31.13 5.16 -74.53
C VAL A 84 -30.76 3.72 -74.18
N GLN A 85 -31.49 2.76 -74.74
CA GLN A 85 -31.22 1.33 -74.64
C GLN A 85 -30.98 0.74 -76.03
N ILE A 86 -29.82 0.13 -76.27
CA ILE A 86 -29.50 -0.56 -77.52
C ILE A 86 -29.24 -2.03 -77.16
N LEU A 87 -30.12 -2.93 -77.58
CA LEU A 87 -30.18 -4.32 -77.13
C LEU A 87 -30.24 -5.28 -78.34
N GLY A 88 -29.50 -6.38 -78.23
CA GLY A 88 -29.46 -7.44 -79.22
C GLY A 88 -28.38 -8.46 -78.90
N GLU A 89 -28.27 -9.53 -79.69
CA GLU A 89 -27.25 -10.57 -79.49
C GLU A 89 -25.85 -10.10 -79.92
N GLN A 90 -25.76 -9.36 -81.03
CA GLN A 90 -24.54 -8.71 -81.51
C GLN A 90 -24.81 -7.23 -81.79
N ILE A 91 -23.99 -6.32 -81.27
CA ILE A 91 -24.20 -4.88 -81.38
C ILE A 91 -22.92 -4.21 -81.87
N ALA A 92 -23.02 -3.34 -82.88
CA ALA A 92 -21.92 -2.54 -83.40
C ALA A 92 -22.32 -1.07 -83.53
N LEU A 93 -21.61 -0.16 -82.87
CA LEU A 93 -21.71 1.30 -83.05
C LEU A 93 -20.55 1.78 -83.92
N LYS A 94 -20.87 2.32 -85.09
CA LYS A 94 -19.91 2.88 -86.05
C LYS A 94 -20.12 4.38 -86.20
N SER A 95 -19.11 5.19 -85.86
CA SER A 95 -19.16 6.65 -85.91
C SER A 95 -20.45 7.24 -85.32
N SER A 96 -20.91 6.64 -84.21
CA SER A 96 -22.22 6.92 -83.61
C SER A 96 -22.10 7.98 -82.53
N VAL A 97 -23.08 8.89 -82.43
CA VAL A 97 -23.19 9.82 -81.30
C VAL A 97 -24.46 9.51 -80.53
N VAL A 98 -24.33 9.02 -79.30
CA VAL A 98 -25.44 8.82 -78.37
C VAL A 98 -25.36 9.90 -77.29
N GLU A 99 -26.31 10.81 -77.31
CA GLU A 99 -26.35 12.00 -76.47
C GLU A 99 -27.54 11.93 -75.52
N ALA A 100 -27.27 11.91 -74.23
CA ALA A 100 -28.21 11.89 -73.12
C ALA A 100 -27.83 12.92 -72.05
N SER A 101 -27.08 13.96 -72.41
CA SER A 101 -26.63 15.00 -71.46
C SER A 101 -27.75 16.00 -71.11
N THR A 102 -27.61 16.71 -69.99
CA THR A 102 -28.40 17.92 -69.69
C THR A 102 -27.57 19.17 -69.97
N ARG A 103 -28.10 20.07 -70.81
CA ARG A 103 -27.36 21.22 -71.38
C ARG A 103 -27.69 22.60 -70.79
N GLY A 104 -28.70 22.70 -69.91
CA GLY A 104 -29.05 23.98 -69.27
C GLY A 104 -28.88 23.97 -67.74
N ALA A 105 -29.51 24.93 -67.06
CA ALA A 105 -29.04 25.44 -65.77
C ALA A 105 -28.97 24.39 -64.63
N VAL A 106 -29.95 23.48 -64.52
CA VAL A 106 -30.01 22.46 -63.46
C VAL A 106 -30.58 21.13 -63.99
N GLY A 107 -29.86 20.02 -63.78
CA GLY A 107 -30.33 18.65 -64.06
C GLY A 107 -29.21 17.62 -64.19
N ASN A 108 -29.51 16.35 -63.93
CA ASN A 108 -28.53 15.25 -63.99
C ASN A 108 -28.38 14.71 -65.42
N GLY A 109 -27.21 14.20 -65.77
CA GLY A 109 -27.05 13.43 -67.00
C GLY A 109 -28.01 12.23 -67.07
N GLY A 110 -28.36 11.84 -68.30
CA GLY A 110 -29.26 10.73 -68.59
C GLY A 110 -28.60 9.36 -68.53
N GLU A 111 -29.21 8.36 -69.18
CA GLU A 111 -28.75 6.98 -69.09
C GLU A 111 -28.61 6.33 -70.47
N ILE A 112 -27.43 5.77 -70.75
CA ILE A 112 -27.13 5.03 -71.97
C ILE A 112 -26.81 3.59 -71.56
N ARG A 113 -27.56 2.60 -72.05
CA ARG A 113 -27.31 1.17 -71.84
C ARG A 113 -27.20 0.46 -73.18
N ILE A 114 -26.05 -0.16 -73.44
CA ILE A 114 -25.74 -0.85 -74.69
C ILE A 114 -25.37 -2.30 -74.35
N GLY A 115 -26.17 -3.23 -74.86
CA GLY A 115 -25.94 -4.66 -74.71
C GLY A 115 -26.34 -5.28 -73.37
N GLY A 116 -26.63 -4.51 -72.32
CA GLY A 116 -27.13 -5.07 -71.07
C GLY A 116 -27.26 -4.07 -69.93
N ASP A 117 -27.68 -4.57 -68.78
CA ASP A 117 -27.68 -3.84 -67.51
C ASP A 117 -26.28 -3.83 -66.86
N PHE A 118 -26.14 -2.99 -65.82
CA PHE A 118 -24.92 -2.85 -65.03
C PHE A 118 -24.38 -4.20 -64.55
N LYS A 119 -23.09 -4.50 -64.76
CA LYS A 119 -22.44 -5.80 -64.47
C LYS A 119 -23.12 -7.02 -65.10
N GLY A 120 -23.98 -6.82 -66.11
CA GLY A 120 -24.85 -7.86 -66.65
C GLY A 120 -25.88 -8.39 -65.66
N GLN A 121 -26.15 -7.62 -64.59
CA GLN A 121 -27.11 -7.94 -63.54
C GLN A 121 -28.37 -7.11 -63.76
N GLY A 122 -29.49 -7.77 -64.07
CA GLY A 122 -30.75 -7.07 -64.33
C GLY A 122 -31.68 -7.86 -65.24
N SER A 123 -32.70 -7.18 -65.76
CA SER A 123 -33.75 -7.78 -66.60
C SER A 123 -33.57 -7.50 -68.08
N LEU A 124 -32.65 -6.61 -68.49
CA LEU A 124 -32.39 -6.35 -69.90
C LEU A 124 -31.72 -7.56 -70.57
N PRO A 125 -32.11 -7.89 -71.82
CA PRO A 125 -31.38 -8.83 -72.67
C PRO A 125 -29.87 -8.54 -72.71
N ARG A 126 -29.06 -9.59 -72.57
CA ARG A 126 -27.59 -9.50 -72.57
C ARG A 126 -27.04 -9.87 -73.95
N ALA A 127 -26.30 -8.94 -74.54
CA ALA A 127 -25.59 -9.14 -75.79
C ALA A 127 -24.48 -10.17 -75.60
N GLN A 128 -24.23 -10.98 -76.62
CA GLN A 128 -23.02 -11.80 -76.68
C GLN A 128 -21.83 -10.93 -77.07
N GLN A 129 -21.98 -10.02 -78.04
CA GLN A 129 -20.89 -9.16 -78.49
C GLN A 129 -21.32 -7.70 -78.64
N VAL A 130 -20.49 -6.77 -78.16
CA VAL A 130 -20.67 -5.33 -78.36
C VAL A 130 -19.38 -4.73 -78.91
N LYS A 131 -19.47 -3.97 -80.01
CA LYS A 131 -18.35 -3.24 -80.61
C LYS A 131 -18.68 -1.76 -80.74
N VAL A 132 -17.87 -0.88 -80.19
CA VAL A 132 -17.99 0.59 -80.32
C VAL A 132 -16.68 1.12 -80.91
N ASP A 133 -16.74 1.71 -82.10
CA ASP A 133 -15.54 2.21 -82.78
C ASP A 133 -15.00 3.53 -82.17
N GLY A 134 -13.77 3.90 -82.54
CA GLY A 134 -13.10 5.09 -82.01
C GLY A 134 -13.70 6.43 -82.43
N ALA A 135 -14.58 6.43 -83.44
CA ALA A 135 -15.30 7.63 -83.87
C ALA A 135 -16.60 7.83 -83.08
N SER A 136 -17.05 6.84 -82.31
CA SER A 136 -18.29 6.89 -81.56
C SER A 136 -18.16 7.67 -80.23
N ARG A 137 -19.25 8.34 -79.83
CA ARG A 137 -19.32 9.23 -78.66
C ARG A 137 -20.59 8.97 -77.87
N LEU A 138 -20.47 8.51 -76.64
CA LEU A 138 -21.55 8.31 -75.68
C LEU A 138 -21.45 9.39 -74.61
N ARG A 139 -22.51 10.16 -74.39
CA ARG A 139 -22.47 11.33 -73.50
C ARG A 139 -23.70 11.38 -72.62
N ALA A 140 -23.49 11.44 -71.32
CA ALA A 140 -24.49 11.65 -70.29
C ALA A 140 -23.95 12.67 -69.27
N ASP A 141 -23.42 13.79 -69.76
CA ASP A 141 -22.88 14.85 -68.91
C ASP A 141 -24.03 15.65 -68.25
N ALA A 142 -23.78 16.21 -67.08
CA ALA A 142 -24.47 17.42 -66.62
C ALA A 142 -23.55 18.61 -66.94
N GLU A 143 -23.96 19.54 -67.81
CA GLU A 143 -23.04 20.58 -68.29
C GLU A 143 -22.87 21.74 -67.30
N ILE A 144 -23.92 22.15 -66.59
CA ILE A 144 -23.92 23.34 -65.70
C ILE A 144 -23.98 22.96 -64.21
N GLN A 145 -25.11 22.41 -63.74
CA GLN A 145 -25.31 22.00 -62.35
C GLN A 145 -26.13 20.69 -62.29
N GLY A 146 -25.59 19.67 -61.65
CA GLY A 146 -26.21 18.34 -61.55
C GLY A 146 -25.18 17.21 -61.62
N ASN A 147 -25.59 16.00 -61.27
CA ASN A 147 -24.71 14.84 -61.31
C ASN A 147 -24.57 14.31 -62.75
N GLY A 148 -23.39 13.80 -63.08
CA GLY A 148 -23.21 13.02 -64.31
C GLY A 148 -24.14 11.80 -64.34
N GLY A 149 -24.51 11.38 -65.55
CA GLY A 149 -25.43 10.29 -65.80
C GLY A 149 -24.76 8.91 -65.79
N LYS A 150 -25.37 7.94 -66.49
CA LYS A 150 -24.85 6.56 -66.59
C LYS A 150 -24.57 6.18 -68.03
N VAL A 151 -23.43 5.57 -68.29
CA VAL A 151 -23.09 4.96 -69.58
C VAL A 151 -22.65 3.53 -69.35
N ILE A 152 -23.46 2.55 -69.73
CA ILE A 152 -23.21 1.12 -69.54
C ILE A 152 -23.06 0.46 -70.90
N VAL A 153 -21.95 -0.23 -71.11
CA VAL A 153 -21.68 -1.07 -72.28
C VAL A 153 -21.32 -2.46 -71.78
N TRP A 154 -22.18 -3.44 -72.05
CA TRP A 154 -22.07 -4.80 -71.52
C TRP A 154 -22.23 -5.89 -72.58
N SER A 155 -21.46 -6.97 -72.46
CA SER A 155 -21.70 -8.23 -73.18
C SER A 155 -21.28 -9.48 -72.39
N ASP A 156 -21.93 -10.62 -72.60
CA ASP A 156 -21.61 -11.92 -72.00
C ASP A 156 -20.36 -12.60 -72.61
N ASP A 157 -20.02 -12.34 -73.88
CA ASP A 157 -18.82 -12.90 -74.54
C ASP A 157 -17.73 -11.83 -74.75
N ALA A 158 -17.89 -10.90 -75.69
CA ALA A 158 -16.84 -9.94 -76.04
C ALA A 158 -17.32 -8.48 -76.21
N THR A 159 -16.76 -7.57 -75.42
CA THR A 159 -16.93 -6.11 -75.61
C THR A 159 -15.63 -5.50 -76.15
N GLN A 160 -15.72 -4.81 -77.29
CA GLN A 160 -14.67 -3.95 -77.83
C GLN A 160 -15.16 -2.50 -77.79
N PHE A 161 -14.51 -1.64 -77.01
CA PHE A 161 -14.88 -0.23 -76.86
C PHE A 161 -13.68 0.68 -77.10
N ALA A 162 -13.63 1.34 -78.26
CA ALA A 162 -12.59 2.32 -78.59
C ALA A 162 -13.10 3.77 -78.55
N GLY A 163 -14.39 3.98 -78.29
CA GLY A 163 -15.07 5.28 -78.39
C GLY A 163 -14.86 6.20 -77.18
N GLN A 164 -15.57 7.32 -77.19
CA GLN A 164 -15.64 8.24 -76.04
C GLN A 164 -16.86 7.93 -75.17
N ALA A 165 -16.70 7.86 -73.86
CA ALA A 165 -17.80 7.85 -72.90
C ALA A 165 -17.63 9.00 -71.89
N LYS A 166 -18.66 9.83 -71.74
CA LYS A 166 -18.62 10.95 -70.79
C LYS A 166 -19.84 10.96 -69.88
N ALA A 167 -19.60 11.17 -68.60
CA ALA A 167 -20.63 11.32 -67.57
C ALA A 167 -20.14 12.32 -66.51
N ARG A 168 -19.78 13.53 -66.93
CA ARG A 168 -19.20 14.56 -66.04
C ARG A 168 -20.27 15.21 -65.17
N GLY A 169 -19.87 15.58 -63.96
CA GLY A 169 -20.66 16.46 -63.09
C GLY A 169 -20.65 17.91 -63.58
N GLY A 170 -21.67 18.67 -63.18
CA GLY A 170 -21.83 20.07 -63.55
C GLY A 170 -20.67 20.97 -63.12
N GLN A 171 -20.35 21.97 -63.94
CA GLN A 171 -19.29 22.95 -63.68
C GLN A 171 -19.45 23.68 -62.33
N PHE A 172 -20.69 23.96 -61.91
CA PHE A 172 -21.02 24.71 -60.70
C PHE A 172 -21.53 23.83 -59.54
N GLY A 173 -21.56 22.50 -59.72
CA GLY A 173 -22.01 21.58 -58.68
C GLY A 173 -22.53 20.26 -59.23
N GLY A 174 -22.40 19.21 -58.42
CA GLY A 174 -22.80 17.83 -58.75
C GLY A 174 -21.60 16.88 -58.88
N ASN A 175 -21.86 15.60 -58.63
CA ASN A 175 -20.87 14.53 -58.70
C ASN A 175 -20.71 14.02 -60.12
N GLY A 176 -19.58 13.36 -60.38
CA GLY A 176 -19.38 12.60 -61.60
C GLY A 176 -20.32 11.40 -61.66
N GLY A 177 -20.58 10.93 -62.86
CA GLY A 177 -21.46 9.81 -63.15
C GLY A 177 -20.75 8.47 -63.17
N LEU A 178 -21.44 7.45 -63.69
CA LEU A 178 -20.92 6.09 -63.79
C LEU A 178 -20.73 5.73 -65.27
N VAL A 179 -19.54 5.27 -65.61
CA VAL A 179 -19.25 4.63 -66.89
C VAL A 179 -18.87 3.17 -66.63
N GLU A 180 -19.53 2.23 -67.30
CA GLU A 180 -19.13 0.82 -67.33
C GLU A 180 -18.85 0.41 -68.78
N THR A 181 -17.70 -0.19 -69.01
CA THR A 181 -17.39 -0.86 -70.28
C THR A 181 -16.84 -2.25 -69.96
N SER A 182 -17.71 -3.25 -69.98
CA SER A 182 -17.40 -4.58 -69.47
C SER A 182 -17.81 -5.67 -70.45
N GLY A 183 -16.98 -6.70 -70.57
CA GLY A 183 -17.29 -7.90 -71.33
C GLY A 183 -16.95 -9.09 -70.46
N LYS A 184 -17.95 -9.91 -70.12
CA LYS A 184 -17.82 -10.97 -69.12
C LYS A 184 -16.64 -11.90 -69.45
N ARG A 185 -16.51 -12.39 -70.68
CA ARG A 185 -15.39 -13.28 -71.07
C ARG A 185 -14.19 -12.52 -71.65
N SER A 186 -14.41 -11.47 -72.44
CA SER A 186 -13.36 -10.70 -73.11
C SER A 186 -13.69 -9.21 -73.18
N LEU A 187 -12.72 -8.36 -72.84
CA LEU A 187 -12.81 -6.91 -72.94
C LEU A 187 -11.60 -6.34 -73.68
N ASP A 188 -11.85 -5.47 -74.66
CA ASP A 188 -10.85 -4.68 -75.39
C ASP A 188 -11.23 -3.20 -75.38
N VAL A 189 -10.56 -2.41 -74.54
CA VAL A 189 -10.81 -0.96 -74.41
C VAL A 189 -9.69 -0.11 -75.00
N ARG A 190 -8.87 -0.67 -75.90
CA ARG A 190 -7.79 0.09 -76.55
C ARG A 190 -8.33 1.33 -77.25
N GLY A 191 -7.80 2.48 -76.85
CA GLY A 191 -8.17 3.78 -77.43
C GLY A 191 -9.44 4.41 -76.83
N ALA A 192 -10.08 3.76 -75.85
CA ALA A 192 -11.21 4.34 -75.13
C ALA A 192 -10.84 5.67 -74.46
N GLN A 193 -11.77 6.62 -74.48
CA GLN A 193 -11.61 7.90 -73.80
C GLN A 193 -12.79 8.09 -72.85
N VAL A 194 -12.54 7.86 -71.56
CA VAL A 194 -13.57 7.97 -70.52
C VAL A 194 -13.33 9.18 -69.65
N ASN A 195 -14.40 9.94 -69.39
CA ASN A 195 -14.36 11.08 -68.49
C ASN A 195 -15.67 11.20 -67.70
N ALA A 196 -15.62 10.86 -66.42
CA ALA A 196 -16.69 11.03 -65.45
C ALA A 196 -16.27 11.96 -64.31
N SER A 197 -15.38 12.92 -64.55
CA SER A 197 -14.89 13.80 -63.49
C SER A 197 -15.93 14.84 -63.05
N ALA A 198 -15.69 15.43 -61.88
CA ALA A 198 -16.48 16.51 -61.32
C ALA A 198 -15.58 17.64 -60.82
N ALA A 199 -15.92 18.88 -61.18
CA ALA A 199 -15.12 20.04 -60.79
C ALA A 199 -15.35 20.48 -59.32
N GLN A 200 -16.56 20.25 -58.79
CA GLN A 200 -17.01 20.72 -57.47
C GLN A 200 -17.60 19.61 -56.58
N GLY A 201 -17.63 18.36 -57.07
CA GLY A 201 -18.24 17.22 -56.41
C GLY A 201 -17.30 16.01 -56.37
N LEU A 202 -17.82 14.86 -55.94
CA LEU A 202 -17.07 13.60 -55.98
C LEU A 202 -16.86 13.16 -57.43
N ASN A 203 -15.66 12.72 -57.76
CA ASN A 203 -15.34 12.19 -59.07
C ASN A 203 -16.10 10.89 -59.34
N GLY A 204 -16.56 10.73 -60.57
CA GLY A 204 -17.30 9.57 -61.05
C GLY A 204 -16.39 8.38 -61.29
N GLU A 205 -17.00 7.23 -61.61
CA GLU A 205 -16.32 5.95 -61.71
C GLU A 205 -16.36 5.41 -63.15
N TRP A 206 -15.22 4.85 -63.58
CA TRP A 206 -15.14 3.98 -64.73
C TRP A 206 -14.89 2.54 -64.29
N LEU A 207 -15.89 1.69 -64.45
CA LEU A 207 -15.84 0.27 -64.13
C LEU A 207 -15.47 -0.57 -65.36
N LEU A 208 -14.49 -1.44 -65.17
CA LEU A 208 -14.04 -2.47 -66.10
C LEU A 208 -14.21 -3.84 -65.41
N ASP A 209 -15.05 -4.74 -65.92
CA ASP A 209 -15.33 -6.04 -65.28
C ASP A 209 -15.15 -7.28 -66.20
N PRO A 210 -13.92 -7.60 -66.67
CA PRO A 210 -13.63 -8.84 -67.42
C PRO A 210 -13.39 -10.07 -66.51
N THR A 211 -13.37 -11.30 -67.08
CA THR A 211 -13.00 -12.51 -66.32
C THR A 211 -11.52 -12.54 -65.91
N ASP A 212 -10.59 -12.19 -66.81
CA ASP A 212 -9.15 -12.06 -66.55
C ASP A 212 -8.65 -10.83 -67.32
N ILE A 213 -7.63 -10.14 -66.80
CA ILE A 213 -7.08 -8.93 -67.45
C ILE A 213 -5.56 -8.91 -67.47
N ASP A 214 -4.99 -8.52 -68.60
CA ASP A 214 -3.59 -8.15 -68.77
C ASP A 214 -3.50 -6.68 -69.21
N ILE A 215 -2.92 -5.84 -68.35
CA ILE A 215 -2.68 -4.43 -68.60
C ILE A 215 -1.28 -4.30 -69.21
N ALA A 216 -1.22 -4.16 -70.53
CA ALA A 216 0.02 -4.18 -71.31
C ALA A 216 -0.03 -3.21 -72.49
N ASN A 217 1.12 -2.71 -72.95
CA ASN A 217 1.21 -1.78 -74.08
C ASN A 217 0.63 -2.36 -75.39
N ALA A 218 0.74 -3.67 -75.59
CA ALA A 218 0.13 -4.41 -76.70
C ALA A 218 -1.14 -5.18 -76.28
N GLY A 219 -1.59 -5.01 -75.04
CA GLY A 219 -2.73 -5.71 -74.45
C GLY A 219 -4.07 -5.11 -74.87
N ARG A 220 -5.16 -5.83 -74.56
CA ARG A 220 -6.54 -5.37 -74.81
C ARG A 220 -6.95 -4.20 -73.89
N ILE A 221 -6.19 -3.99 -72.81
CA ILE A 221 -6.27 -2.82 -71.95
C ILE A 221 -4.85 -2.28 -71.82
N THR A 222 -4.63 -1.03 -72.23
CA THR A 222 -3.30 -0.39 -72.18
C THR A 222 -3.21 0.57 -71.01
N PRO A 223 -2.03 0.76 -70.40
CA PRO A 223 -1.84 1.78 -69.35
C PRO A 223 -2.35 3.15 -69.76
N GLY A 224 -2.00 3.62 -70.97
CA GLY A 224 -2.44 4.92 -71.51
C GLY A 224 -3.95 5.14 -71.54
N THR A 225 -4.74 4.07 -71.66
CA THR A 225 -6.21 4.17 -71.62
C THR A 225 -6.70 4.45 -70.20
N ILE A 226 -6.11 3.79 -69.19
CA ILE A 226 -6.39 4.02 -67.77
C ILE A 226 -5.88 5.41 -67.35
N GLU A 227 -4.64 5.74 -67.73
CA GLU A 227 -3.98 7.04 -67.44
C GLU A 227 -4.83 8.21 -67.93
N THR A 228 -5.39 8.15 -69.14
CA THR A 228 -6.25 9.22 -69.68
C THR A 228 -7.49 9.47 -68.81
N ALA A 229 -8.10 8.41 -68.27
CA ALA A 229 -9.25 8.54 -67.38
C ALA A 229 -8.84 9.13 -66.02
N LEU A 230 -7.76 8.63 -65.42
CA LEU A 230 -7.21 9.14 -64.16
C LEU A 230 -6.79 10.61 -64.29
N ASP A 231 -6.09 10.97 -65.36
CA ASP A 231 -5.62 12.33 -65.67
C ASP A 231 -6.79 13.32 -65.80
N SER A 232 -7.97 12.83 -66.21
CA SER A 232 -9.19 13.64 -66.30
C SER A 232 -9.89 13.89 -64.96
N GLY A 233 -9.49 13.17 -63.91
CA GLY A 233 -10.17 13.15 -62.62
C GLY A 233 -11.27 12.08 -62.54
N THR A 234 -11.19 10.99 -63.30
CA THR A 234 -12.16 9.87 -63.22
C THR A 234 -11.59 8.74 -62.38
N ASN A 235 -12.30 8.28 -61.36
CA ASN A 235 -11.91 7.08 -60.61
C ASN A 235 -12.01 5.86 -61.52
N VAL A 236 -11.04 4.94 -61.46
CA VAL A 236 -11.04 3.73 -62.27
C VAL A 236 -11.11 2.50 -61.37
N THR A 237 -12.07 1.63 -61.63
CA THR A 237 -12.20 0.33 -60.96
C THR A 237 -12.03 -0.77 -62.00
N VAL A 238 -10.98 -1.56 -61.86
CA VAL A 238 -10.81 -2.83 -62.57
C VAL A 238 -11.24 -3.93 -61.62
N SER A 239 -12.33 -4.61 -61.95
CA SER A 239 -12.87 -5.75 -61.23
C SER A 239 -12.73 -6.99 -62.09
N THR A 240 -12.42 -8.14 -61.50
CA THR A 240 -12.51 -9.43 -62.18
C THR A 240 -13.45 -10.33 -61.39
N ALA A 241 -14.72 -10.41 -61.81
CA ALA A 241 -15.70 -11.28 -61.17
C ALA A 241 -15.50 -12.75 -61.56
N GLY A 242 -15.37 -13.64 -60.56
CA GLY A 242 -15.16 -15.10 -60.73
C GLY A 242 -16.32 -15.90 -61.34
N ALA A 243 -17.16 -15.30 -62.20
CA ALA A 243 -18.32 -15.93 -62.81
C ALA A 243 -18.08 -16.43 -64.26
N GLY A 244 -16.82 -16.41 -64.73
CA GLY A 244 -16.37 -16.97 -66.02
C GLY A 244 -15.57 -18.27 -65.86
N THR A 245 -15.08 -18.86 -66.98
CA THR A 245 -14.21 -20.06 -66.96
C THR A 245 -12.75 -19.75 -66.66
N GLY A 246 -12.39 -18.48 -66.64
CA GLY A 246 -11.05 -17.98 -66.32
C GLY A 246 -10.86 -17.82 -64.81
N ALA A 247 -9.67 -17.40 -64.41
CA ALA A 247 -9.24 -17.52 -63.04
C ALA A 247 -9.67 -16.32 -62.18
N GLY A 248 -9.93 -15.14 -62.77
CA GLY A 248 -10.23 -13.93 -62.00
C GLY A 248 -8.98 -13.10 -61.70
N ASP A 249 -7.92 -13.19 -62.50
CA ASP A 249 -6.62 -12.57 -62.21
C ASP A 249 -6.42 -11.25 -62.95
N ILE A 250 -5.75 -10.31 -62.28
CA ILE A 250 -5.25 -9.06 -62.84
C ILE A 250 -3.74 -9.20 -63.04
N THR A 251 -3.25 -9.00 -64.26
CA THR A 251 -1.82 -8.97 -64.58
C THR A 251 -1.42 -7.57 -65.03
N LEU A 252 -0.43 -6.97 -64.36
CA LEU A 252 0.16 -5.69 -64.70
C LEU A 252 1.50 -5.93 -65.40
N SER A 253 1.51 -5.74 -66.73
CA SER A 253 2.70 -5.96 -67.57
C SER A 253 3.49 -4.70 -67.88
N ASN A 254 2.86 -3.53 -67.80
CA ASN A 254 3.51 -2.24 -67.98
C ASN A 254 2.99 -1.24 -66.94
N SER A 255 3.84 -0.29 -66.54
CA SER A 255 3.51 0.70 -65.52
C SER A 255 2.34 1.61 -65.91
N ILE A 256 1.54 2.01 -64.92
CA ILE A 256 0.50 3.05 -65.05
C ILE A 256 1.08 4.34 -64.44
N ASN A 257 1.18 5.40 -65.23
CA ASN A 257 1.77 6.67 -64.81
C ASN A 257 0.76 7.82 -65.00
N GLN A 258 0.06 8.18 -63.93
CA GLN A 258 -0.80 9.36 -63.92
C GLN A 258 0.06 10.62 -64.02
N SER A 259 -0.14 11.41 -65.07
CA SER A 259 0.66 12.60 -65.39
C SER A 259 -0.14 13.90 -65.40
N GLY A 260 -1.46 13.82 -65.42
CA GLY A 260 -2.40 14.94 -65.36
C GLY A 260 -2.86 15.26 -63.94
N GLY A 261 -3.30 16.50 -63.71
CA GLY A 261 -3.68 17.01 -62.38
C GLY A 261 -5.07 16.59 -61.85
N GLY A 262 -5.73 15.60 -62.44
CA GLY A 262 -7.04 15.12 -62.00
C GLY A 262 -6.98 14.33 -60.70
N ASN A 263 -7.87 14.60 -59.74
CA ASN A 263 -7.90 13.89 -58.44
C ASN A 263 -8.63 12.54 -58.53
N ALA A 264 -7.94 11.45 -58.85
CA ALA A 264 -8.59 10.17 -59.16
C ALA A 264 -7.97 8.98 -58.42
N SER A 265 -8.83 8.04 -58.01
CA SER A 265 -8.44 6.79 -57.35
C SER A 265 -8.42 5.63 -58.34
N LEU A 266 -7.54 4.66 -58.11
CA LEU A 266 -7.47 3.40 -58.86
C LEU A 266 -7.75 2.23 -57.91
N THR A 267 -8.80 1.46 -58.20
CA THR A 267 -9.15 0.24 -57.48
C THR A 267 -8.96 -0.99 -58.37
N LEU A 268 -8.15 -1.94 -57.92
CA LEU A 268 -7.89 -3.20 -58.59
C LEU A 268 -8.45 -4.35 -57.74
N THR A 269 -9.53 -4.96 -58.19
CA THR A 269 -10.25 -6.03 -57.47
C THR A 269 -10.16 -7.33 -58.26
N GLY A 270 -9.49 -8.32 -57.71
CA GLY A 270 -9.37 -9.63 -58.36
C GLY A 270 -9.00 -10.75 -57.40
N ARG A 271 -9.04 -11.99 -57.90
CA ARG A 271 -8.59 -13.16 -57.13
C ARG A 271 -7.08 -13.12 -56.91
N ARG A 272 -6.29 -12.78 -57.93
CA ARG A 272 -4.84 -12.55 -57.83
C ARG A 272 -4.42 -11.31 -58.59
N PHE A 273 -3.33 -10.72 -58.12
CA PHE A 273 -2.59 -9.66 -58.77
C PHE A 273 -1.19 -10.15 -59.14
N ASN A 274 -0.89 -10.16 -60.43
CA ASN A 274 0.38 -10.56 -61.01
C ASN A 274 1.12 -9.32 -61.51
N ARG A 275 2.41 -9.20 -61.18
CA ARG A 275 3.28 -8.12 -61.65
C ARG A 275 4.35 -8.70 -62.59
N VAL A 276 4.55 -8.08 -63.75
CA VAL A 276 5.57 -8.50 -64.73
C VAL A 276 6.58 -7.37 -64.94
N GLY A 277 7.86 -7.72 -65.13
CA GLY A 277 8.87 -6.81 -65.68
C GLY A 277 9.14 -5.54 -64.86
N GLY A 278 8.88 -5.56 -63.54
CA GLY A 278 9.13 -4.41 -62.68
C GLY A 278 8.05 -3.31 -62.72
N ALA A 279 6.89 -3.57 -63.34
CA ALA A 279 5.83 -2.58 -63.52
C ALA A 279 5.38 -1.94 -62.19
N GLN A 280 5.11 -0.62 -62.21
CA GLN A 280 4.69 0.19 -61.07
C GLN A 280 3.45 1.02 -61.39
N ILE A 281 2.75 1.49 -60.36
CA ILE A 281 1.60 2.38 -60.43
C ILE A 281 1.99 3.69 -59.74
N ASN A 282 2.10 4.75 -60.53
CA ASN A 282 2.42 6.09 -60.07
C ASN A 282 1.17 6.96 -60.18
N LEU A 283 0.62 7.40 -59.04
CA LEU A 283 -0.54 8.30 -58.95
C LEU A 283 -0.10 9.63 -58.33
N THR A 284 0.05 10.65 -59.16
CA THR A 284 0.47 12.00 -58.73
C THR A 284 -0.63 12.79 -58.04
N SER A 285 -1.87 12.31 -58.08
CA SER A 285 -3.02 12.93 -57.45
C SER A 285 -3.31 12.40 -56.04
N THR A 286 -4.12 13.13 -55.26
CA THR A 286 -4.50 12.74 -53.88
C THR A 286 -5.48 11.56 -53.81
N GLY A 287 -5.84 10.95 -54.94
CA GLY A 287 -6.70 9.78 -54.97
C GLY A 287 -5.98 8.51 -54.48
N ASP A 288 -6.77 7.54 -54.05
CA ASP A 288 -6.29 6.34 -53.39
C ASP A 288 -5.89 5.25 -54.39
N LEU A 289 -4.91 4.43 -54.01
CA LEU A 289 -4.61 3.16 -54.67
C LEU A 289 -5.07 2.01 -53.78
N THR A 290 -6.02 1.22 -54.28
CA THR A 290 -6.58 0.08 -53.54
C THR A 290 -6.45 -1.22 -54.32
N PHE A 291 -5.87 -2.23 -53.69
CA PHE A 291 -5.91 -3.61 -54.15
C PHE A 291 -6.88 -4.42 -53.30
N ASN A 292 -7.92 -5.00 -53.89
CA ASN A 292 -8.82 -5.92 -53.23
C ASN A 292 -8.52 -7.35 -53.70
N LEU A 293 -7.78 -8.09 -52.88
CA LEU A 293 -7.29 -9.44 -53.17
C LEU A 293 -8.27 -10.47 -52.60
N ASN A 294 -9.30 -10.79 -53.38
CA ASN A 294 -10.45 -11.63 -52.99
C ASN A 294 -10.19 -13.12 -53.18
N GLN A 295 -9.02 -13.64 -52.74
CA GLN A 295 -8.82 -15.09 -52.79
C GLN A 295 -9.88 -15.81 -51.97
N VAL A 296 -10.57 -16.77 -52.59
CA VAL A 296 -11.40 -17.78 -51.92
C VAL A 296 -10.63 -19.10 -51.98
N ASN A 297 -10.11 -19.53 -50.83
CA ASN A 297 -9.69 -20.91 -50.51
C ASN A 297 -8.60 -21.59 -51.41
N PRO A 298 -7.30 -21.60 -51.00
CA PRO A 298 -6.21 -22.20 -51.75
C PRO A 298 -5.79 -23.57 -51.17
N GLU A 299 -6.57 -24.64 -51.35
CA GLU A 299 -6.04 -25.98 -51.04
C GLU A 299 -4.99 -26.48 -52.07
N THR A 300 -4.74 -25.75 -53.16
CA THR A 300 -3.91 -26.26 -54.27
C THR A 300 -2.82 -25.33 -54.81
N ASN A 301 -2.53 -24.17 -54.21
CA ASN A 301 -1.39 -23.37 -54.68
C ASN A 301 -0.85 -22.40 -53.61
N PRO A 302 0.42 -22.53 -53.17
CA PRO A 302 1.09 -21.48 -52.41
C PRO A 302 1.19 -20.24 -53.31
N ASN A 303 1.37 -19.04 -52.77
CA ASN A 303 2.24 -18.02 -53.37
C ASN A 303 2.06 -16.67 -52.67
N THR A 304 3.09 -16.30 -51.93
CA THR A 304 3.47 -14.94 -51.49
C THR A 304 3.50 -13.90 -52.59
N THR A 305 3.52 -14.33 -53.85
CA THR A 305 3.57 -13.43 -54.99
C THR A 305 2.38 -12.49 -55.03
N ASN A 306 1.19 -12.83 -54.53
CA ASN A 306 0.02 -11.95 -54.67
C ASN A 306 0.11 -10.65 -53.83
N ILE A 307 0.40 -10.78 -52.53
CA ILE A 307 0.55 -9.62 -51.63
C ILE A 307 1.83 -8.87 -52.00
N GLN A 308 2.93 -9.58 -52.23
CA GLN A 308 4.20 -8.94 -52.58
C GLN A 308 4.13 -8.22 -53.93
N ASN A 309 3.45 -8.77 -54.95
CA ASN A 309 3.27 -8.10 -56.23
C ASN A 309 2.50 -6.79 -56.08
N ALA A 310 1.46 -6.76 -55.22
CA ALA A 310 0.69 -5.55 -54.96
C ALA A 310 1.57 -4.48 -54.30
N ILE A 311 2.38 -4.87 -53.30
CA ILE A 311 3.36 -3.96 -52.66
C ILE A 311 4.38 -3.47 -53.68
N ASP A 312 5.03 -4.37 -54.42
CA ASP A 312 6.07 -4.03 -55.40
C ASP A 312 5.56 -3.23 -56.61
N ALA A 313 4.24 -3.23 -56.84
CA ALA A 313 3.60 -2.41 -57.87
C ALA A 313 3.29 -0.99 -57.38
N ILE A 314 3.40 -0.69 -56.09
CA ILE A 314 3.26 0.68 -55.59
C ILE A 314 4.48 1.49 -56.05
N GLY A 315 4.22 2.58 -56.77
CA GLY A 315 5.21 3.61 -57.10
C GLY A 315 4.96 4.90 -56.31
N ALA A 316 5.22 6.05 -56.93
CA ALA A 316 4.91 7.35 -56.38
C ALA A 316 3.38 7.58 -56.35
N VAL A 317 2.75 7.31 -55.21
CA VAL A 317 1.33 7.57 -54.95
C VAL A 317 1.19 8.68 -53.91
N ALA A 318 0.41 9.74 -54.16
CA ALA A 318 0.23 10.82 -53.17
C ALA A 318 -0.91 10.54 -52.16
N GLY A 319 -1.95 9.81 -52.56
CA GLY A 319 -3.05 9.38 -51.69
C GLY A 319 -2.73 8.16 -50.81
N SER A 320 -3.77 7.53 -50.25
CA SER A 320 -3.60 6.33 -49.42
C SER A 320 -3.34 5.09 -50.28
N ARG A 321 -2.68 4.11 -49.67
CA ARG A 321 -2.23 2.87 -50.30
C ARG A 321 -2.77 1.71 -49.49
N GLN A 322 -3.67 0.93 -50.05
CA GLN A 322 -4.39 -0.11 -49.33
C GLN A 322 -4.35 -1.45 -50.05
N ILE A 323 -4.14 -2.52 -49.29
CA ILE A 323 -4.26 -3.90 -49.73
C ILE A 323 -5.27 -4.58 -48.82
N ASN A 324 -6.45 -4.89 -49.35
CA ASN A 324 -7.51 -5.59 -48.64
C ASN A 324 -7.46 -7.08 -49.00
N LEU A 325 -7.40 -7.94 -47.99
CA LEU A 325 -7.28 -9.39 -48.11
C LEU A 325 -8.63 -10.06 -47.78
N GLY A 326 -9.09 -10.92 -48.68
CA GLY A 326 -10.24 -11.80 -48.44
C GLY A 326 -9.98 -12.86 -47.35
N ALA A 327 -10.99 -13.70 -47.11
CA ALA A 327 -10.86 -14.87 -46.24
C ALA A 327 -9.96 -15.94 -46.91
N GLY A 328 -8.91 -16.37 -46.20
CA GLY A 328 -8.00 -17.39 -46.68
C GLY A 328 -6.73 -17.50 -45.84
N ILE A 329 -5.98 -18.58 -46.09
CA ILE A 329 -4.64 -18.81 -45.53
C ILE A 329 -3.62 -18.47 -46.61
N TYR A 330 -2.78 -17.48 -46.33
CA TYR A 330 -1.75 -16.97 -47.23
C TYR A 330 -0.40 -17.55 -46.81
N ARG A 331 0.17 -18.41 -47.67
CA ARG A 331 1.43 -19.14 -47.43
C ARG A 331 2.51 -18.80 -48.44
N GLY A 332 3.76 -18.96 -48.01
CA GLY A 332 4.93 -18.59 -48.79
C GLY A 332 5.83 -19.72 -49.21
N THR A 333 6.81 -19.33 -50.00
CA THR A 333 7.92 -20.18 -50.37
C THR A 333 8.80 -20.41 -49.14
N PRO A 334 9.09 -21.66 -48.78
CA PRO A 334 9.99 -21.96 -47.66
C PRO A 334 11.32 -21.19 -47.75
N GLY A 335 11.79 -20.65 -46.62
CA GLY A 335 13.08 -19.96 -46.52
C GLY A 335 13.09 -18.45 -46.85
N PHE A 336 11.97 -17.85 -47.25
CA PHE A 336 11.86 -16.41 -47.51
C PHE A 336 10.72 -15.79 -46.71
N SER A 337 10.86 -14.53 -46.27
CA SER A 337 9.76 -13.83 -45.59
C SER A 337 8.51 -13.80 -46.47
N LEU A 338 7.33 -14.10 -45.89
CA LEU A 338 6.07 -14.18 -46.63
C LEU A 338 5.72 -12.82 -47.25
N VAL A 339 5.78 -11.74 -46.47
CA VAL A 339 5.51 -10.37 -46.96
C VAL A 339 6.66 -9.45 -46.56
N ASN A 340 7.24 -8.75 -47.54
CA ASN A 340 8.24 -7.70 -47.36
C ASN A 340 7.62 -6.34 -47.69
N VAL A 341 7.38 -5.54 -46.66
CA VAL A 341 6.78 -4.21 -46.74
C VAL A 341 7.90 -3.17 -46.89
N ASN A 342 8.18 -2.86 -48.15
CA ASN A 342 9.20 -1.88 -48.59
C ASN A 342 8.61 -0.54 -49.05
N GLU A 343 7.29 -0.39 -48.98
CA GLU A 343 6.53 0.80 -49.36
C GLU A 343 5.47 1.11 -48.30
N ASN A 344 5.12 2.39 -48.14
CA ASN A 344 4.08 2.79 -47.19
C ASN A 344 2.74 2.13 -47.58
N VAL A 345 2.10 1.38 -46.70
CA VAL A 345 0.88 0.65 -47.06
C VAL A 345 0.05 0.23 -45.84
N ALA A 346 -1.27 0.17 -46.01
CA ALA A 346 -2.19 -0.48 -45.08
C ALA A 346 -2.59 -1.86 -45.64
N ILE A 347 -2.37 -2.93 -44.87
CA ILE A 347 -2.77 -4.31 -45.17
C ILE A 347 -3.93 -4.68 -44.24
N ASN A 348 -5.13 -4.84 -44.80
CA ASN A 348 -6.33 -5.09 -44.01
C ASN A 348 -6.89 -6.48 -44.33
N GLY A 349 -7.01 -7.33 -43.32
CA GLY A 349 -7.75 -8.57 -43.44
C GLY A 349 -9.26 -8.37 -43.37
N LEU A 350 -10.01 -9.34 -43.89
CA LEU A 350 -11.46 -9.36 -43.75
C LEU A 350 -11.88 -9.62 -42.29
N ASN A 351 -11.21 -10.56 -41.63
CA ASN A 351 -11.45 -10.95 -40.24
C ASN A 351 -10.29 -11.81 -39.71
N ARG A 352 -9.84 -11.57 -38.46
CA ARG A 352 -8.76 -12.34 -37.82
C ARG A 352 -8.99 -13.84 -37.75
N ALA A 353 -10.24 -14.31 -37.73
CA ALA A 353 -10.58 -15.73 -37.70
C ALA A 353 -10.43 -16.43 -39.07
N THR A 354 -10.46 -15.68 -40.17
CA THR A 354 -10.53 -16.24 -41.53
C THR A 354 -9.41 -15.76 -42.45
N THR A 355 -8.77 -14.62 -42.15
CA THR A 355 -7.64 -14.09 -42.91
C THR A 355 -6.37 -14.36 -42.12
N ILE A 356 -5.53 -15.27 -42.61
CA ILE A 356 -4.37 -15.81 -41.89
C ILE A 356 -3.12 -15.69 -42.78
N LEU A 357 -2.10 -15.00 -42.30
CA LEU A 357 -0.73 -15.07 -42.81
C LEU A 357 -0.01 -16.21 -42.08
N ASP A 358 0.43 -17.23 -42.82
CA ASP A 358 0.96 -18.48 -42.25
C ASP A 358 2.34 -18.83 -42.83
N GLY A 359 3.37 -18.72 -41.99
CA GLY A 359 4.77 -19.03 -42.30
C GLY A 359 5.06 -20.52 -42.49
N SER A 360 4.07 -21.37 -42.22
CA SER A 360 4.07 -22.83 -42.40
C SER A 360 5.22 -23.54 -41.69
N ASN A 361 5.74 -22.96 -40.61
CA ASN A 361 6.94 -23.38 -39.88
C ASN A 361 8.20 -23.44 -40.76
N THR A 362 8.30 -22.57 -41.77
CA THR A 362 9.43 -22.58 -42.72
C THR A 362 10.00 -21.20 -43.02
N SER A 363 9.34 -20.14 -42.58
CA SER A 363 9.68 -18.77 -42.94
C SER A 363 9.12 -17.75 -41.95
N ARG A 364 9.68 -16.53 -41.97
CA ARG A 364 9.10 -15.34 -41.34
C ARG A 364 7.80 -14.92 -42.02
N ASN A 365 6.81 -14.41 -41.30
CA ASN A 365 5.57 -13.92 -41.92
C ASN A 365 5.68 -12.50 -42.49
N LEU A 366 6.18 -11.53 -41.73
CA LEU A 366 6.18 -10.13 -42.14
C LEU A 366 7.53 -9.48 -41.86
N PHE A 367 8.07 -8.76 -42.84
CA PHE A 367 9.23 -7.90 -42.66
C PHE A 367 8.88 -6.47 -43.09
N VAL A 368 9.07 -5.48 -42.21
CA VAL A 368 8.88 -4.05 -42.51
C VAL A 368 10.25 -3.39 -42.60
N THR A 369 10.56 -2.79 -43.74
CA THR A 369 11.87 -2.17 -43.96
C THR A 369 12.00 -0.82 -43.25
N ALA A 370 13.23 -0.37 -43.04
CA ALA A 370 13.50 0.94 -42.45
C ALA A 370 12.98 2.09 -43.33
N GLY A 371 12.40 3.11 -42.69
CA GLY A 371 11.81 4.27 -43.36
C GLY A 371 10.36 4.08 -43.84
N THR A 372 9.81 2.88 -43.72
CA THR A 372 8.44 2.55 -44.15
C THR A 372 7.42 2.74 -43.03
N VAL A 373 6.23 3.22 -43.39
CA VAL A 373 5.04 3.30 -42.52
C VAL A 373 4.03 2.25 -42.95
N ALA A 374 3.78 1.26 -42.08
CA ALA A 374 2.89 0.14 -42.34
C ALA A 374 1.77 0.09 -41.29
N THR A 375 0.55 -0.21 -41.74
CA THR A 375 -0.56 -0.59 -40.86
C THR A 375 -1.04 -1.98 -41.23
N VAL A 376 -1.21 -2.85 -40.25
CA VAL A 376 -1.77 -4.19 -40.46
C VAL A 376 -2.98 -4.36 -39.55
N SER A 377 -4.12 -4.75 -40.11
CA SER A 377 -5.35 -4.88 -39.34
C SER A 377 -6.15 -6.13 -39.65
N ASN A 378 -6.97 -6.57 -38.69
CA ASN A 378 -8.03 -7.56 -38.87
C ASN A 378 -7.59 -8.93 -39.44
N LEU A 379 -6.41 -9.42 -39.05
CA LEU A 379 -5.86 -10.70 -39.51
C LEU A 379 -5.09 -11.46 -38.41
N THR A 380 -4.79 -12.73 -38.67
CA THR A 380 -3.88 -13.54 -37.85
C THR A 380 -2.54 -13.74 -38.56
N ILE A 381 -1.44 -13.69 -37.82
CA ILE A 381 -0.07 -13.96 -38.25
C ILE A 381 0.45 -15.15 -37.44
N GLN A 382 0.80 -16.25 -38.10
CA GLN A 382 1.13 -17.49 -37.38
C GLN A 382 2.20 -18.37 -38.00
N ASN A 383 2.68 -19.33 -37.19
CA ASN A 383 3.59 -20.41 -37.58
C ASN A 383 4.84 -19.93 -38.33
N GLY A 384 5.34 -18.75 -37.97
CA GLY A 384 6.62 -18.25 -38.44
C GLY A 384 7.77 -19.05 -37.83
N LEU A 385 8.80 -19.35 -38.63
CA LEU A 385 10.02 -19.99 -38.14
C LEU A 385 11.23 -19.31 -38.78
N THR A 386 12.21 -18.91 -37.96
CA THR A 386 13.50 -18.38 -38.42
C THR A 386 14.66 -19.27 -37.97
N GLY A 387 15.79 -19.18 -38.67
CA GLY A 387 17.00 -19.93 -38.35
C GLY A 387 17.70 -19.44 -37.09
N ALA A 388 18.73 -20.17 -36.64
CA ALA A 388 19.58 -19.73 -35.54
C ALA A 388 20.23 -18.37 -35.86
N GLY A 389 20.14 -17.42 -34.93
CA GLY A 389 20.68 -16.06 -35.12
C GLY A 389 19.75 -15.09 -35.85
N GLU A 390 18.52 -15.50 -36.17
CA GLU A 390 17.53 -14.65 -36.84
C GLU A 390 16.33 -14.34 -35.92
N SER A 391 15.97 -13.06 -35.84
CA SER A 391 14.87 -12.55 -35.01
C SER A 391 13.56 -12.34 -35.78
N GLY A 392 12.47 -12.14 -35.04
CA GLY A 392 11.18 -11.70 -35.59
C GLY A 392 10.53 -12.73 -36.49
N ALA A 393 10.18 -13.91 -35.97
CA ALA A 393 9.61 -14.99 -36.80
C ALA A 393 8.18 -14.72 -37.24
N GLY A 394 7.35 -14.11 -36.38
CA GLY A 394 6.09 -13.52 -36.83
C GLY A 394 6.39 -12.27 -37.66
N ILE A 395 6.94 -11.25 -36.99
CA ILE A 395 7.20 -9.94 -37.59
C ILE A 395 8.61 -9.47 -37.25
N LEU A 396 9.36 -9.04 -38.25
CA LEU A 396 10.55 -8.22 -38.07
C LEU A 396 10.23 -6.79 -38.52
N ASN A 397 10.30 -5.82 -37.62
CA ASN A 397 9.98 -4.43 -37.86
C ASN A 397 11.22 -3.54 -37.75
N ASN A 398 11.64 -2.99 -38.89
CA ASN A 398 12.68 -1.96 -38.94
C ASN A 398 12.11 -0.56 -39.24
N GLY A 399 10.80 -0.44 -39.47
CA GLY A 399 10.09 0.80 -39.80
C GLY A 399 9.11 1.25 -38.72
N ASN A 400 8.05 1.95 -39.12
CA ASN A 400 6.95 2.36 -38.26
C ASN A 400 5.73 1.46 -38.51
N LEU A 401 5.42 0.59 -37.56
CA LEU A 401 4.36 -0.41 -37.68
C LEU A 401 3.22 -0.13 -36.70
N THR A 402 2.00 -0.09 -37.22
CA THR A 402 0.77 -0.15 -36.42
C THR A 402 0.05 -1.48 -36.66
N LEU A 403 -0.25 -2.21 -35.58
CA LEU A 403 -1.09 -3.39 -35.57
C LEU A 403 -2.41 -3.06 -34.88
N ASP A 404 -3.55 -3.32 -35.54
CA ASP A 404 -4.87 -3.11 -34.93
C ASP A 404 -5.79 -4.32 -35.15
N THR A 405 -6.33 -4.88 -34.08
CA THR A 405 -7.20 -6.07 -34.15
C THR A 405 -6.49 -7.26 -34.82
N VAL A 406 -5.24 -7.51 -34.44
CA VAL A 406 -4.38 -8.58 -34.97
C VAL A 406 -4.12 -9.67 -33.94
N THR A 407 -3.98 -10.92 -34.39
CA THR A 407 -3.47 -12.02 -33.57
C THR A 407 -2.12 -12.48 -34.08
N VAL A 408 -1.07 -12.47 -33.24
CA VAL A 408 0.26 -12.99 -33.58
C VAL A 408 0.54 -14.24 -32.75
N GLN A 409 0.60 -15.41 -33.38
CA GLN A 409 0.61 -16.68 -32.64
C GLN A 409 1.52 -17.79 -33.16
N ASN A 410 2.01 -18.64 -32.26
CA ASN A 410 2.76 -19.86 -32.61
C ASN A 410 4.00 -19.60 -33.49
N ASN A 411 4.64 -18.43 -33.35
CA ASN A 411 5.85 -18.11 -34.09
C ASN A 411 7.10 -18.44 -33.26
N ILE A 412 8.14 -18.99 -33.89
CA ILE A 412 9.37 -19.44 -33.24
C ILE A 412 10.58 -18.76 -33.89
N ALA A 413 11.26 -17.88 -33.15
CA ALA A 413 12.49 -17.22 -33.59
C ALA A 413 13.74 -17.91 -33.04
N GLY A 414 14.76 -18.06 -33.88
CA GLY A 414 16.05 -18.63 -33.49
C GLY A 414 17.00 -17.65 -32.77
N LEU A 415 16.61 -16.39 -32.61
CA LEU A 415 17.29 -15.40 -31.77
C LEU A 415 16.27 -14.67 -30.86
N ASP A 416 15.75 -13.51 -31.27
CA ASP A 416 14.87 -12.67 -30.44
C ASP A 416 13.49 -12.43 -31.07
N GLY A 417 12.54 -11.94 -30.27
CA GLY A 417 11.25 -11.45 -30.76
C GLY A 417 10.44 -12.55 -31.44
N GLY A 418 10.08 -13.59 -30.70
CA GLY A 418 9.41 -14.78 -31.26
C GLY A 418 8.18 -14.40 -32.08
N GLY A 419 7.31 -13.57 -31.51
CA GLY A 419 6.20 -12.95 -32.21
C GLY A 419 6.63 -11.75 -33.05
N ILE A 420 7.23 -10.75 -32.40
CA ILE A 420 7.58 -9.46 -33.02
C ILE A 420 8.97 -9.02 -32.54
N ASP A 421 9.85 -8.70 -33.47
CA ASP A 421 11.07 -7.94 -33.19
C ASP A 421 10.93 -6.53 -33.77
N SER A 422 11.02 -5.50 -32.92
CA SER A 422 11.09 -4.08 -33.25
C SER A 422 12.26 -3.42 -32.51
N SER A 423 13.41 -4.08 -32.53
CA SER A 423 14.64 -3.63 -31.87
C SER A 423 15.51 -2.70 -32.73
N ALA A 424 15.16 -2.44 -33.99
CA ALA A 424 15.91 -1.52 -34.83
C ALA A 424 15.84 -0.07 -34.28
N PRO A 425 16.95 0.69 -34.26
CA PRO A 425 17.03 1.99 -33.57
C PRO A 425 16.01 3.06 -34.02
N THR A 426 15.57 2.99 -35.28
CA THR A 426 14.61 3.95 -35.86
C THR A 426 13.19 3.38 -35.95
N SER A 427 12.98 2.16 -35.44
CA SER A 427 11.67 1.52 -35.50
C SER A 427 10.72 2.07 -34.44
N SER A 428 9.43 2.05 -34.75
CA SER A 428 8.36 2.29 -33.78
C SER A 428 7.26 1.26 -33.96
N LEU A 429 6.62 0.90 -32.85
CA LEU A 429 5.59 -0.12 -32.83
C LEU A 429 4.38 0.38 -32.03
N THR A 430 3.21 0.38 -32.65
CA THR A 430 1.93 0.57 -31.98
C THR A 430 1.09 -0.69 -32.14
N VAL A 431 0.58 -1.24 -31.04
CA VAL A 431 -0.27 -2.43 -31.03
C VAL A 431 -1.57 -2.13 -30.28
N GLY A 432 -2.69 -2.18 -30.99
CA GLY A 432 -4.04 -1.91 -30.49
C GLY A 432 -4.93 -3.13 -30.61
N ASN A 433 -5.80 -3.39 -29.62
CA ASN A 433 -6.89 -4.37 -29.71
C ASN A 433 -6.43 -5.79 -30.11
N SER A 434 -5.19 -6.16 -29.79
CA SER A 434 -4.50 -7.30 -30.39
C SER A 434 -4.12 -8.36 -29.35
N THR A 435 -3.74 -9.54 -29.83
CA THR A 435 -3.27 -10.64 -28.98
C THR A 435 -1.98 -11.22 -29.52
N VAL A 436 -0.97 -11.37 -28.66
CA VAL A 436 0.30 -12.04 -28.96
C VAL A 436 0.42 -13.26 -28.08
N LEU A 437 0.29 -14.47 -28.64
CA LEU A 437 0.23 -15.69 -27.84
C LEU A 437 1.05 -16.87 -28.36
N ASN A 438 1.55 -17.71 -27.46
CA ASN A 438 2.27 -18.94 -27.80
C ASN A 438 3.50 -18.73 -28.70
N ASN A 439 4.15 -17.56 -28.64
CA ASN A 439 5.35 -17.31 -29.42
C ASN A 439 6.60 -17.67 -28.61
N GLN A 440 7.67 -18.09 -29.30
CA GLN A 440 8.90 -18.53 -28.70
C GLN A 440 10.12 -17.85 -29.30
N ALA A 441 11.03 -17.35 -28.47
CA ALA A 441 12.36 -16.89 -28.86
C ALA A 441 13.43 -17.76 -28.20
N ALA A 442 14.53 -18.00 -28.91
CA ALA A 442 15.68 -18.73 -28.35
C ALA A 442 16.42 -17.92 -27.28
N VAL A 443 16.42 -16.59 -27.39
CA VAL A 443 17.14 -15.68 -26.49
C VAL A 443 16.14 -14.74 -25.82
N ASP A 444 15.82 -13.58 -26.37
CA ASP A 444 15.03 -12.57 -25.65
C ASP A 444 13.68 -12.24 -26.33
N GLY A 445 12.68 -11.83 -25.53
CA GLY A 445 11.41 -11.33 -26.04
C GLY A 445 10.57 -12.40 -26.73
N GLY A 446 10.07 -13.38 -25.96
CA GLY A 446 9.27 -14.49 -26.53
C GLY A 446 8.07 -14.00 -27.34
N GLY A 447 7.38 -12.98 -26.82
CA GLY A 447 6.38 -12.22 -27.56
C GLY A 447 7.01 -11.11 -28.38
N LEU A 448 7.61 -10.11 -27.71
CA LEU A 448 8.12 -8.87 -28.28
C LEU A 448 9.56 -8.57 -27.84
N PHE A 449 10.41 -8.13 -28.76
CA PHE A 449 11.65 -7.40 -28.45
C PHE A 449 11.53 -5.95 -28.98
N VAL A 450 11.71 -4.95 -28.13
CA VAL A 450 11.54 -3.53 -28.47
C VAL A 450 12.68 -2.64 -27.96
N SER A 451 13.09 -1.66 -28.78
CA SER A 451 14.11 -0.65 -28.45
C SER A 451 13.69 0.81 -28.73
N GLY A 452 12.72 1.01 -29.64
CA GLY A 452 12.14 2.30 -29.96
C GLY A 452 10.94 2.66 -29.09
N ASN A 453 10.21 3.72 -29.48
CA ASN A 453 8.95 4.07 -28.84
C ASN A 453 7.90 3.01 -29.18
N THR A 454 7.48 2.25 -28.17
CA THR A 454 6.47 1.21 -28.29
C THR A 454 5.25 1.53 -27.44
N GLN A 455 4.07 1.43 -28.05
CA GLN A 455 2.79 1.63 -27.37
C GLN A 455 1.91 0.40 -27.55
N LEU A 456 1.47 -0.22 -26.46
CA LEU A 456 0.46 -1.26 -26.48
C LEU A 456 -0.79 -0.77 -25.74
N PHE A 457 -1.94 -0.80 -26.41
CA PHE A 457 -3.24 -0.44 -25.84
C PHE A 457 -4.24 -1.56 -26.09
N GLN A 458 -4.99 -1.98 -25.06
CA GLN A 458 -5.97 -3.07 -25.20
C GLN A 458 -5.37 -4.36 -25.80
N THR A 459 -4.13 -4.66 -25.42
CA THR A 459 -3.34 -5.77 -25.97
C THR A 459 -3.08 -6.82 -24.90
N SER A 460 -3.24 -8.09 -25.29
CA SER A 460 -2.97 -9.25 -24.42
C SER A 460 -1.76 -10.04 -24.91
N LEU A 461 -0.80 -10.31 -24.02
CA LEU A 461 0.37 -11.13 -24.28
C LEU A 461 0.31 -12.38 -23.40
N VAL A 462 0.11 -13.54 -24.04
CA VAL A 462 -0.25 -14.77 -23.31
C VAL A 462 0.64 -15.96 -23.69
N ASN A 463 1.20 -16.64 -22.69
CA ASN A 463 1.91 -17.91 -22.89
C ASN A 463 3.07 -17.82 -23.92
N ASN A 464 3.79 -16.71 -23.94
CA ASN A 464 5.00 -16.55 -24.73
C ASN A 464 6.23 -16.99 -23.93
N ARG A 465 7.27 -17.46 -24.63
CA ARG A 465 8.46 -18.05 -24.01
C ARG A 465 9.75 -17.50 -24.59
N ALA A 466 10.67 -17.07 -23.74
CA ALA A 466 12.04 -16.72 -24.10
C ALA A 466 13.03 -17.71 -23.45
N GLY A 467 14.18 -17.95 -24.08
CA GLY A 467 15.24 -18.77 -23.47
C GLY A 467 16.06 -18.03 -22.42
N SER A 468 16.21 -16.72 -22.57
CA SER A 468 16.96 -15.82 -21.69
C SER A 468 16.00 -14.86 -20.98
N SER A 469 15.58 -13.77 -21.60
CA SER A 469 14.90 -12.68 -20.88
C SER A 469 13.60 -12.21 -21.52
N GLY A 470 12.63 -11.81 -20.70
CA GLY A 470 11.39 -11.20 -21.18
C GLY A 470 10.48 -12.19 -21.90
N GLY A 471 9.81 -13.07 -21.14
CA GLY A 471 8.98 -14.12 -21.73
C GLY A 471 7.89 -13.55 -22.63
N ALA A 472 7.24 -12.47 -22.19
CA ALA A 472 6.35 -11.67 -23.01
C ALA A 472 7.11 -10.58 -23.76
N ILE A 473 7.87 -9.74 -23.04
CA ILE A 473 8.50 -8.54 -23.60
C ILE A 473 9.93 -8.38 -23.08
N TYR A 474 10.87 -8.18 -23.99
CA TYR A 474 12.19 -7.64 -23.68
C TYR A 474 12.26 -6.18 -24.18
N ASN A 475 12.48 -5.24 -23.26
CA ASN A 475 12.51 -3.80 -23.54
C ASN A 475 13.89 -3.22 -23.24
N ILE A 476 14.46 -2.51 -24.22
CA ILE A 476 15.66 -1.67 -24.07
C ILE A 476 15.39 -0.20 -24.46
N GLY A 477 14.12 0.17 -24.62
CA GLY A 477 13.65 1.47 -25.07
C GLY A 477 12.53 2.05 -24.21
N ASN A 478 11.62 2.80 -24.85
CA ASN A 478 10.45 3.38 -24.20
C ASN A 478 9.21 2.54 -24.47
N LEU A 479 8.69 1.89 -23.44
CA LEU A 479 7.51 1.04 -23.51
C LEU A 479 6.37 1.62 -22.68
N THR A 480 5.23 1.87 -23.33
CA THR A 480 3.98 2.23 -22.67
C THR A 480 2.93 1.15 -22.89
N LEU A 481 2.39 0.60 -21.81
CA LEU A 481 1.25 -0.32 -21.82
C LEU A 481 0.02 0.33 -21.17
N SER A 482 -1.15 0.12 -21.77
CA SER A 482 -2.42 0.54 -21.19
C SER A 482 -3.57 -0.44 -21.49
N ASN A 483 -4.45 -0.66 -20.49
CA ASN A 483 -5.68 -1.44 -20.65
C ASN A 483 -5.46 -2.87 -21.17
N GLY A 484 -4.38 -3.54 -20.74
CA GLY A 484 -3.94 -4.83 -21.31
C GLY A 484 -3.55 -5.88 -20.27
N GLY A 485 -3.13 -7.05 -20.74
CA GLY A 485 -2.77 -8.18 -19.87
C GLY A 485 -1.51 -8.92 -20.33
N ILE A 486 -0.61 -9.23 -19.40
CA ILE A 486 0.58 -10.06 -19.64
C ILE A 486 0.52 -11.29 -18.74
N ASN A 487 0.18 -12.44 -19.31
CA ASN A 487 -0.13 -13.63 -18.52
C ASN A 487 0.52 -14.91 -19.00
N LEU A 488 0.87 -15.81 -18.08
CA LEU A 488 1.38 -17.16 -18.37
C LEU A 488 2.70 -17.20 -19.14
N ASN A 489 3.47 -16.11 -19.19
CA ASN A 489 4.71 -16.04 -19.96
C ASN A 489 5.90 -16.59 -19.17
N GLN A 490 6.92 -17.10 -19.86
CA GLN A 490 8.05 -17.80 -19.25
C GLN A 490 9.40 -17.36 -19.81
N ALA A 491 10.40 -17.16 -18.95
CA ALA A 491 11.78 -16.86 -19.33
C ALA A 491 12.79 -17.34 -18.26
N ALA A 492 14.09 -17.21 -18.52
CA ALA A 492 15.08 -17.36 -17.45
C ALA A 492 15.06 -16.14 -16.51
N ILE A 493 14.87 -14.92 -17.03
CA ILE A 493 14.78 -13.68 -16.24
C ILE A 493 13.62 -12.83 -16.79
N GLY A 494 12.82 -12.20 -15.93
CA GLY A 494 11.70 -11.36 -16.39
C GLY A 494 10.62 -12.21 -17.07
N GLY A 495 9.94 -13.06 -16.32
CA GLY A 495 8.98 -14.03 -16.87
C GLY A 495 7.91 -13.36 -17.73
N GLY A 496 7.38 -12.21 -17.27
CA GLY A 496 6.55 -11.31 -18.06
C GLY A 496 7.42 -10.35 -18.88
N ILE A 497 8.05 -9.40 -18.20
CA ILE A 497 8.81 -8.30 -18.80
C ILE A 497 10.24 -8.28 -18.28
N ALA A 498 11.20 -8.11 -19.18
CA ALA A 498 12.56 -7.68 -18.85
C ALA A 498 12.79 -6.26 -19.39
N ASN A 499 13.03 -5.30 -18.50
CA ASN A 499 13.34 -3.91 -18.81
C ASN A 499 14.84 -3.67 -18.52
N VAL A 500 15.65 -3.43 -19.55
CA VAL A 500 17.11 -3.49 -19.43
C VAL A 500 17.76 -2.23 -19.99
N GLY A 501 18.64 -1.63 -19.19
CA GLY A 501 19.50 -0.50 -19.57
C GLY A 501 19.03 0.82 -18.95
N SER A 502 19.99 1.70 -18.66
CA SER A 502 19.74 2.99 -17.96
C SER A 502 18.88 4.00 -18.74
N GLY A 503 18.74 3.81 -20.06
CA GLY A 503 17.84 4.60 -20.90
C GLY A 503 16.45 3.99 -21.09
N SER A 504 16.20 2.79 -20.55
CA SER A 504 14.93 2.09 -20.72
C SER A 504 13.86 2.60 -19.75
N SER A 505 12.65 2.79 -20.26
CA SER A 505 11.49 3.27 -19.50
C SER A 505 10.31 2.34 -19.69
N LEU A 506 9.78 1.83 -18.60
CA LEU A 506 8.56 1.02 -18.54
C LEU A 506 7.46 1.80 -17.83
N VAL A 507 6.42 2.17 -18.59
CA VAL A 507 5.22 2.82 -18.05
C VAL A 507 4.02 1.91 -18.31
N ILE A 508 3.34 1.47 -17.25
CA ILE A 508 2.16 0.62 -17.37
C ILE A 508 0.99 1.23 -16.59
N ASN A 509 -0.16 1.35 -17.26
CA ASN A 509 -1.40 1.86 -16.69
C ASN A 509 -2.54 0.85 -16.90
N ASP A 510 -3.47 0.70 -15.97
CA ASP A 510 -4.68 -0.12 -16.12
C ASP A 510 -4.38 -1.55 -16.62
N PHE A 511 -3.70 -2.36 -15.81
CA PHE A 511 -3.14 -3.64 -16.29
C PHE A 511 -3.30 -4.82 -15.34
N SER A 512 -3.17 -6.02 -15.91
CA SER A 512 -3.01 -7.28 -15.18
C SER A 512 -1.76 -8.02 -15.66
N LEU A 513 -0.84 -8.32 -14.75
CA LEU A 513 0.38 -9.06 -15.05
C LEU A 513 0.47 -10.29 -14.15
N GLY A 514 0.01 -11.44 -14.63
CA GLY A 514 -0.21 -12.58 -13.75
C GLY A 514 0.29 -13.94 -14.25
N ARG A 515 0.66 -14.80 -13.31
CA ARG A 515 1.12 -16.18 -13.58
C ARG A 515 2.30 -16.25 -14.54
N ASN A 516 3.16 -15.23 -14.55
CA ASN A 516 4.39 -15.27 -15.31
C ASN A 516 5.50 -15.92 -14.48
N GLN A 517 6.41 -16.64 -15.13
CA GLN A 517 7.42 -17.46 -14.46
C GLN A 517 8.83 -17.16 -14.97
N ALA A 518 9.74 -16.84 -14.05
CA ALA A 518 11.17 -16.72 -14.31
C ALA A 518 11.94 -17.82 -13.57
N ALA A 519 12.92 -18.47 -14.23
CA ALA A 519 13.84 -19.38 -13.53
C ALA A 519 14.81 -18.64 -12.58
N GLY A 520 15.06 -17.36 -12.83
CA GLY A 520 15.91 -16.46 -12.06
C GLY A 520 15.09 -15.32 -11.45
N ASN A 521 15.47 -14.07 -11.72
CA ASN A 521 14.87 -12.88 -11.10
C ASN A 521 13.66 -12.35 -11.87
N GLY A 522 12.71 -11.74 -11.14
CA GLY A 522 11.58 -10.99 -11.71
C GLY A 522 10.56 -11.90 -12.38
N GLY A 523 9.71 -12.59 -11.60
CA GLY A 523 8.68 -13.47 -12.17
C GLY A 523 7.73 -12.70 -13.06
N GLY A 524 7.26 -11.55 -12.59
CA GLY A 524 6.48 -10.60 -13.37
C GLY A 524 7.38 -9.65 -14.18
N ILE A 525 8.15 -8.82 -13.48
CA ILE A 525 9.00 -7.78 -14.06
C ILE A 525 10.42 -7.92 -13.51
N PHE A 526 11.39 -7.96 -14.41
CA PHE A 526 12.80 -7.75 -14.11
C PHE A 526 13.23 -6.40 -14.65
N ASN A 527 13.74 -5.51 -13.80
CA ASN A 527 14.23 -4.20 -14.19
C ASN A 527 15.71 -4.04 -13.84
N GLN A 528 16.55 -3.94 -14.87
CA GLN A 528 17.98 -3.71 -14.74
C GLN A 528 18.34 -2.28 -15.17
N LEU A 529 18.65 -1.43 -14.20
CA LEU A 529 19.06 -0.03 -14.36
C LEU A 529 18.02 0.91 -15.00
N GLY A 530 16.94 0.38 -15.57
CA GLY A 530 15.86 1.16 -16.17
C GLY A 530 14.89 1.76 -15.15
N THR A 531 13.87 2.44 -15.64
CA THR A 531 12.80 3.01 -14.80
C THR A 531 11.50 2.22 -14.93
N VAL A 532 10.82 2.01 -13.81
CA VAL A 532 9.50 1.35 -13.75
C VAL A 532 8.49 2.28 -13.09
N SER A 533 7.43 2.60 -13.81
CA SER A 533 6.27 3.34 -13.29
C SER A 533 5.00 2.56 -13.57
N LEU A 534 4.37 2.06 -12.51
CA LEU A 534 3.13 1.27 -12.58
C LEU A 534 2.03 2.05 -11.89
N THR A 535 0.93 2.26 -12.59
CA THR A 535 -0.27 2.92 -12.06
C THR A 535 -1.50 2.08 -12.34
N ASP A 536 -2.41 1.95 -11.36
CA ASP A 536 -3.72 1.28 -11.53
C ASP A 536 -3.59 -0.15 -12.10
N GLY A 537 -3.30 -1.13 -11.27
CA GLY A 537 -3.16 -2.50 -11.76
C GLY A 537 -2.71 -3.51 -10.73
N SER A 538 -2.47 -4.74 -11.18
CA SER A 538 -2.05 -5.82 -10.30
C SER A 538 -1.02 -6.74 -10.92
N LEU A 539 -0.04 -7.16 -10.12
CA LEU A 539 0.86 -8.28 -10.39
C LEU A 539 0.43 -9.45 -9.52
N THR A 540 -0.06 -10.52 -10.15
CA THR A 540 -0.71 -11.62 -9.41
C THR A 540 -0.10 -12.98 -9.71
N GLN A 541 0.26 -13.75 -8.68
CA GLN A 541 0.71 -15.13 -8.84
C GLN A 541 1.93 -15.30 -9.77
N ASN A 542 2.81 -14.30 -9.84
CA ASN A 542 4.05 -14.43 -10.58
C ASN A 542 5.10 -15.17 -9.75
N ILE A 543 5.94 -15.96 -10.40
CA ILE A 543 6.89 -16.87 -9.75
C ILE A 543 8.30 -16.60 -10.26
N SER A 544 9.25 -16.41 -9.35
CA SER A 544 10.68 -16.29 -9.66
C SER A 544 11.47 -17.39 -8.95
N GLY A 545 12.39 -18.06 -9.64
CA GLY A 545 13.29 -19.05 -9.04
C GLY A 545 14.43 -18.44 -8.21
N ASN A 546 14.64 -17.12 -8.26
CA ASN A 546 15.59 -16.44 -7.36
C ASN A 546 14.89 -15.34 -6.57
N ASN A 547 14.75 -14.15 -7.14
CA ASN A 547 14.29 -12.97 -6.40
C ASN A 547 13.21 -12.18 -7.13
N GLY A 548 12.32 -11.53 -6.38
CA GLY A 548 11.30 -10.65 -6.91
C GLY A 548 10.21 -11.42 -7.64
N GLY A 549 9.34 -12.10 -6.90
CA GLY A 549 8.27 -12.91 -7.50
C GLY A 549 7.41 -12.07 -8.44
N GLY A 550 6.95 -10.90 -7.98
CA GLY A 550 6.32 -9.89 -8.81
C GLY A 550 7.35 -9.02 -9.53
N ILE A 551 8.19 -8.30 -8.77
CA ILE A 551 9.15 -7.33 -9.31
C ILE A 551 10.54 -7.56 -8.73
N TRP A 552 11.55 -7.60 -9.60
CA TRP A 552 12.93 -7.37 -9.23
C TRP A 552 13.41 -6.07 -9.87
N SER A 553 14.06 -5.19 -9.10
CA SER A 553 14.60 -3.94 -9.65
C SER A 553 15.88 -3.47 -8.98
N ASN A 554 16.86 -3.07 -9.80
CA ASN A 554 17.98 -2.22 -9.38
C ASN A 554 18.02 -0.84 -10.04
N GLY A 555 16.89 -0.43 -10.63
CA GLY A 555 16.65 0.94 -11.10
C GLY A 555 15.41 1.54 -10.43
N PRO A 556 15.10 2.84 -10.64
CA PRO A 556 14.03 3.53 -9.93
C PRO A 556 12.65 2.90 -10.13
N VAL A 557 11.87 2.80 -9.05
CA VAL A 557 10.51 2.22 -9.06
C VAL A 557 9.48 3.17 -8.46
N SER A 558 8.37 3.36 -9.16
CA SER A 558 7.18 4.06 -8.67
C SER A 558 5.96 3.17 -8.83
N LEU A 559 5.29 2.85 -7.71
CA LEU A 559 4.07 2.05 -7.66
C LEU A 559 2.94 2.92 -7.08
N LEU A 560 1.86 3.10 -7.84
CA LEU A 560 0.69 3.87 -7.43
C LEU A 560 -0.60 3.10 -7.70
N ARG A 561 -1.43 2.83 -6.68
CA ARG A 561 -2.66 2.04 -6.85
C ARG A 561 -2.37 0.65 -7.43
N ILE A 562 -1.41 -0.05 -6.80
CA ILE A 562 -0.90 -1.35 -7.28
C ILE A 562 -1.17 -2.45 -6.25
N GLY A 563 -1.70 -3.58 -6.73
CA GLY A 563 -1.75 -4.85 -6.01
C GLY A 563 -0.56 -5.76 -6.35
N LEU A 564 0.22 -6.20 -5.38
CA LEU A 564 1.17 -7.33 -5.53
C LEU A 564 0.61 -8.52 -4.76
N ASN A 565 -0.05 -9.44 -5.46
CA ASN A 565 -0.90 -10.45 -4.80
C ASN A 565 -0.46 -11.88 -5.12
N GLY A 566 -0.12 -12.66 -4.11
CA GLY A 566 0.15 -14.09 -4.28
C GLY A 566 1.43 -14.38 -5.07
N ASN A 567 2.37 -13.45 -5.16
CA ASN A 567 3.61 -13.66 -5.89
C ASN A 567 4.61 -14.44 -5.04
N GLN A 568 5.49 -15.19 -5.70
CA GLN A 568 6.39 -16.14 -5.06
C GLN A 568 7.83 -16.00 -5.55
N SER A 569 8.79 -15.98 -4.63
CA SER A 569 10.22 -16.12 -4.91
C SER A 569 10.84 -17.26 -4.10
N GLU A 570 12.00 -17.77 -4.54
CA GLU A 570 12.76 -18.76 -3.75
C GLU A 570 13.58 -18.08 -2.65
N ASN A 571 14.27 -16.99 -2.97
CA ASN A 571 15.20 -16.33 -2.04
C ASN A 571 14.58 -15.05 -1.45
N PHE A 572 14.40 -14.01 -2.27
CA PHE A 572 14.14 -12.66 -1.75
C PHE A 572 12.97 -11.95 -2.42
N GLY A 573 12.12 -11.27 -1.64
CA GLY A 573 11.07 -10.38 -2.15
C GLY A 573 9.94 -11.11 -2.85
N GLY A 574 9.06 -11.77 -2.10
CA GLY A 574 7.95 -12.55 -2.67
C GLY A 574 7.08 -11.69 -3.59
N GLY A 575 6.67 -10.51 -3.10
CA GLY A 575 6.03 -9.47 -3.92
C GLY A 575 7.05 -8.71 -4.77
N ALA A 576 8.01 -8.05 -4.12
CA ALA A 576 9.06 -7.32 -4.81
C ALA A 576 10.41 -7.31 -4.06
N PHE A 577 11.50 -7.32 -4.82
CA PHE A 577 12.85 -7.06 -4.32
C PHE A 577 13.44 -5.84 -5.01
N LEU A 578 13.73 -4.79 -4.23
CA LEU A 578 14.32 -3.54 -4.68
C LEU A 578 15.71 -3.40 -4.05
N THR A 579 16.73 -3.23 -4.89
CA THR A 579 18.13 -3.13 -4.45
C THR A 579 18.82 -1.95 -5.15
N ASP A 580 19.80 -1.30 -4.54
CA ASP A 580 20.57 -0.21 -5.19
C ASP A 580 19.74 0.96 -5.74
N THR A 581 18.58 1.27 -5.15
CA THR A 581 17.59 2.11 -5.82
C THR A 581 16.85 3.12 -4.92
N THR A 582 15.94 3.86 -5.55
CA THR A 582 14.93 4.69 -4.90
C THR A 582 13.55 4.16 -5.25
N ALA A 583 12.66 4.11 -4.26
CA ALA A 583 11.31 3.59 -4.42
C ALA A 583 10.24 4.55 -3.87
N THR A 584 9.13 4.69 -4.59
CA THR A 584 7.90 5.27 -4.06
C THR A 584 6.79 4.25 -4.21
N VAL A 585 6.16 3.87 -3.10
CA VAL A 585 5.05 2.90 -3.06
C VAL A 585 3.88 3.58 -2.37
N GLN A 586 2.81 3.85 -3.10
CA GLN A 586 1.68 4.63 -2.60
C GLN A 586 0.35 4.01 -3.01
N VAL A 587 -0.61 3.91 -2.09
CA VAL A 587 -1.92 3.30 -2.36
C VAL A 587 -1.73 1.88 -2.90
N PHE A 588 -1.47 0.93 -2.03
CA PHE A 588 -1.05 -0.40 -2.46
C PHE A 588 -1.65 -1.50 -1.58
N ASP A 589 -1.80 -2.67 -2.19
CA ASP A 589 -2.14 -3.91 -1.50
C ASP A 589 -1.03 -4.92 -1.80
N ILE A 590 -0.15 -5.23 -0.85
CA ILE A 590 0.90 -6.24 -1.00
C ILE A 590 0.53 -7.41 -0.12
N VAL A 591 -0.18 -8.39 -0.69
CA VAL A 591 -0.82 -9.46 0.09
C VAL A 591 -0.54 -10.87 -0.42
N ASN A 592 -0.50 -11.83 0.51
CA ASN A 592 -0.36 -13.26 0.25
C ASN A 592 0.92 -13.64 -0.51
N ASN A 593 1.96 -12.80 -0.45
CA ASN A 593 3.21 -13.11 -1.14
C ASN A 593 4.08 -14.02 -0.26
N THR A 594 4.89 -14.87 -0.90
CA THR A 594 5.69 -15.86 -0.19
C THR A 594 7.11 -15.91 -0.74
N THR A 595 8.09 -16.00 0.14
CA THR A 595 9.49 -16.26 -0.22
C THR A 595 10.12 -17.27 0.72
N GLY A 596 11.15 -17.97 0.25
CA GLY A 596 11.84 -18.97 1.08
C GLY A 596 12.75 -18.36 2.15
N ILE A 597 13.24 -17.13 1.96
CA ILE A 597 14.20 -16.49 2.87
C ILE A 597 13.72 -15.10 3.31
N ASP A 598 13.86 -14.05 2.50
CA ASP A 598 13.77 -12.67 3.01
C ASP A 598 12.67 -11.83 2.34
N GLY A 599 11.91 -11.05 3.12
CA GLY A 599 10.95 -10.05 2.66
C GLY A 599 9.76 -10.63 1.90
N GLY A 600 8.77 -11.16 2.62
CA GLY A 600 7.64 -11.89 2.02
C GLY A 600 6.85 -11.00 1.06
N GLY A 601 6.44 -9.82 1.52
CA GLY A 601 5.84 -8.80 0.67
C GLY A 601 6.88 -8.01 -0.12
N LEU A 602 7.69 -7.21 0.58
CA LEU A 602 8.68 -6.32 -0.01
C LEU A 602 10.03 -6.46 0.70
N ARG A 603 11.11 -6.60 -0.09
CA ARG A 603 12.49 -6.49 0.40
C ARG A 603 13.16 -5.25 -0.17
N LEU A 604 13.77 -4.46 0.69
CA LEU A 604 14.57 -3.29 0.37
C LEU A 604 16.02 -3.51 0.81
N GLU A 605 16.95 -3.46 -0.14
CA GLU A 605 18.38 -3.52 0.14
C GLU A 605 19.06 -2.25 -0.37
N ARG A 606 19.83 -1.56 0.48
CA ARG A 606 20.58 -0.34 0.09
C ARG A 606 19.73 0.67 -0.68
N THR A 607 18.49 0.84 -0.24
CA THR A 607 17.42 1.54 -0.96
C THR A 607 16.86 2.65 -0.09
N ASN A 608 16.54 3.80 -0.70
CA ASN A 608 15.73 4.84 -0.05
C ASN A 608 14.28 4.71 -0.52
N ALA A 609 13.33 4.59 0.41
CA ALA A 609 11.93 4.38 0.06
C ALA A 609 10.98 5.26 0.86
N VAL A 610 9.92 5.70 0.19
CA VAL A 610 8.71 6.27 0.80
C VAL A 610 7.56 5.33 0.52
N ILE A 611 6.98 4.77 1.57
CA ILE A 611 5.88 3.80 1.52
C ILE A 611 4.71 4.40 2.29
N ARG A 612 3.55 4.56 1.66
CA ARG A 612 2.40 5.17 2.35
C ARG A 612 1.04 4.75 1.82
N ASP A 613 0.05 4.87 2.69
CA ASP A 613 -1.37 4.66 2.38
C ASP A 613 -1.66 3.26 1.82
N GLY A 614 -1.26 2.18 2.50
CA GLY A 614 -1.46 0.82 1.97
C GLY A 614 -1.31 -0.29 3.00
N GLU A 615 -1.34 -1.53 2.53
CA GLU A 615 -1.32 -2.71 3.40
C GLU A 615 -0.33 -3.80 2.97
N PHE A 616 0.29 -4.43 3.98
CA PHE A 616 1.05 -5.67 3.88
C PHE A 616 0.28 -6.76 4.63
N GLY A 617 -0.34 -7.68 3.90
CA GLY A 617 -1.25 -8.67 4.49
C GLY A 617 -0.90 -10.13 4.19
N ASN A 618 -0.88 -10.99 5.19
CA ASN A 618 -0.71 -12.45 5.03
C ASN A 618 0.53 -12.87 4.22
N ASN A 619 1.59 -12.06 4.25
CA ASN A 619 2.84 -12.39 3.57
C ASN A 619 3.70 -13.31 4.45
N GLN A 620 4.50 -14.15 3.81
CA GLN A 620 5.29 -15.19 4.48
C GLN A 620 6.75 -15.19 4.02
N ALA A 621 7.67 -15.20 4.98
CA ALA A 621 9.12 -15.27 4.77
C ALA A 621 9.83 -15.94 5.95
N GLN A 622 11.14 -16.11 5.89
CA GLN A 622 11.96 -16.36 7.08
C GLN A 622 12.24 -15.05 7.83
N PHE A 623 12.54 -13.96 7.11
CA PHE A 623 12.82 -12.65 7.69
C PHE A 623 11.87 -11.59 7.10
N GLY A 624 11.22 -10.79 7.96
CA GLY A 624 10.34 -9.70 7.53
C GLY A 624 9.15 -10.17 6.68
N GLY A 625 8.09 -10.69 7.31
CA GLY A 625 6.96 -11.28 6.57
C GLY A 625 6.32 -10.28 5.62
N GLY A 626 5.94 -9.10 6.10
CA GLY A 626 5.42 -8.02 5.26
C GLY A 626 6.51 -7.23 4.55
N LEU A 627 7.42 -6.62 5.33
CA LEU A 627 8.51 -5.78 4.84
C LEU A 627 9.83 -6.14 5.51
N GLU A 628 10.89 -6.20 4.72
CA GLU A 628 12.26 -6.19 5.23
C GLU A 628 13.06 -5.05 4.61
N ALA A 629 13.77 -4.30 5.45
CA ALA A 629 14.77 -3.34 5.03
C ALA A 629 16.13 -3.73 5.60
N THR A 630 17.16 -3.76 4.75
CA THR A 630 18.53 -4.10 5.14
C THR A 630 19.56 -3.20 4.45
N ASP A 631 20.72 -3.11 5.08
CA ASP A 631 21.85 -2.26 4.70
C ASP A 631 21.52 -0.75 4.64
N THR A 632 22.41 0.09 4.11
CA THR A 632 22.26 1.55 4.21
C THR A 632 21.01 2.06 3.47
N GLY A 633 20.04 2.64 4.19
CA GLY A 633 18.86 3.26 3.59
C GLY A 633 18.08 4.11 4.59
N PHE A 634 17.42 5.15 4.09
CA PHE A 634 16.39 5.88 4.83
C PHE A 634 15.01 5.44 4.33
N ILE A 635 14.23 4.84 5.23
CA ILE A 635 12.91 4.32 4.92
C ILE A 635 11.86 5.08 5.73
N GLN A 636 10.92 5.69 5.03
CA GLN A 636 9.75 6.33 5.63
C GLN A 636 8.49 5.53 5.31
N VAL A 637 7.75 5.16 6.35
CA VAL A 637 6.51 4.40 6.26
C VAL A 637 5.41 5.18 6.97
N ASP A 638 4.40 5.64 6.24
CA ASP A 638 3.33 6.50 6.77
C ASP A 638 1.96 5.90 6.48
N ASN A 639 1.10 5.74 7.49
CA ASN A 639 -0.27 5.27 7.32
C ASN A 639 -0.33 3.91 6.60
N VAL A 640 0.32 2.90 7.19
CA VAL A 640 0.43 1.55 6.61
C VAL A 640 -0.01 0.50 7.63
N SER A 641 -0.79 -0.49 7.17
CA SER A 641 -1.17 -1.65 7.97
C SER A 641 -0.33 -2.87 7.61
N PHE A 642 0.11 -3.60 8.63
CA PHE A 642 0.77 -4.90 8.56
C PHE A 642 -0.12 -5.90 9.30
N TYR A 643 -0.76 -6.84 8.60
CA TYR A 643 -1.68 -7.77 9.24
C TYR A 643 -1.46 -9.23 8.84
N GLY A 644 -1.54 -10.14 9.82
CA GLY A 644 -1.47 -11.59 9.60
C GLY A 644 -0.20 -12.09 8.90
N ASN A 645 0.88 -11.29 8.87
CA ASN A 645 2.13 -11.70 8.25
C ASN A 645 2.87 -12.67 9.17
N VAL A 646 3.60 -13.61 8.57
CA VAL A 646 4.30 -14.69 9.28
C VAL A 646 5.77 -14.71 8.88
N ALA A 647 6.66 -14.72 9.88
CA ALA A 647 8.09 -14.91 9.66
C ALA A 647 8.76 -15.72 10.79
N GLU A 648 10.03 -16.08 10.62
CA GLU A 648 10.86 -16.52 11.75
C GLU A 648 11.25 -15.31 12.62
N PHE A 649 11.63 -14.20 11.97
CA PHE A 649 12.05 -12.96 12.60
C PHE A 649 11.34 -11.76 11.99
N GLY A 650 10.65 -10.96 12.80
CA GLY A 650 9.91 -9.78 12.31
C GLY A 650 8.69 -10.19 11.49
N GLY A 651 7.65 -10.72 12.14
CA GLY A 651 6.46 -11.25 11.46
C GLY A 651 5.84 -10.23 10.51
N GLY A 652 5.58 -9.01 11.00
CA GLY A 652 5.16 -7.88 10.15
C GLY A 652 6.34 -7.23 9.42
N LEU A 653 7.38 -6.84 10.17
CA LEU A 653 8.49 -6.05 9.64
C LEU A 653 9.84 -6.41 10.27
N LEU A 654 10.90 -6.41 9.45
CA LEU A 654 12.29 -6.45 9.90
C LEU A 654 13.06 -5.21 9.44
N ASN A 655 13.65 -4.47 10.40
CA ASN A 655 14.55 -3.35 10.19
C ASN A 655 15.99 -3.76 10.54
N ASP A 656 16.77 -4.20 9.55
CA ASP A 656 18.08 -4.83 9.76
C ASP A 656 19.27 -3.85 9.65
N ASN A 657 20.44 -4.28 10.11
CA ASN A 657 21.74 -3.60 10.00
C ASN A 657 21.71 -2.13 10.49
N ILE A 658 22.10 -1.19 9.64
CA ILE A 658 22.23 0.24 9.97
C ILE A 658 21.13 1.10 9.32
N VAL A 659 20.01 0.47 8.93
CA VAL A 659 18.85 1.17 8.38
C VAL A 659 18.30 2.17 9.39
N VAL A 660 17.92 3.34 8.90
CA VAL A 660 17.13 4.33 9.65
C VAL A 660 15.70 4.28 9.13
N MET A 661 14.78 3.85 9.99
CA MET A 661 13.37 3.70 9.64
C MET A 661 12.49 4.56 10.56
N VAL A 662 11.54 5.27 9.93
CA VAL A 662 10.51 6.05 10.62
C VAL A 662 9.14 5.50 10.22
N LEU A 663 8.39 5.03 11.21
CA LEU A 663 7.02 4.55 11.09
C LEU A 663 6.07 5.58 11.73
N ASN A 664 5.17 6.15 10.94
CA ASN A 664 4.12 7.04 11.43
C ASN A 664 2.76 6.41 11.13
N ASP A 665 1.84 6.43 12.10
CA ASP A 665 0.48 5.92 11.90
C ASP A 665 0.44 4.48 11.39
N ALA A 666 1.40 3.64 11.83
CA ALA A 666 1.46 2.25 11.43
C ALA A 666 0.52 1.39 12.30
N ILE A 667 -0.08 0.38 11.70
CA ILE A 667 -0.90 -0.63 12.40
C ILE A 667 -0.24 -1.98 12.22
N PHE A 668 -0.01 -2.71 13.31
CA PHE A 668 0.43 -4.09 13.28
C PHE A 668 -0.60 -4.97 14.00
N ASP A 669 -1.29 -5.82 13.25
CA ASP A 669 -2.41 -6.64 13.70
C ASP A 669 -2.13 -8.13 13.46
N GLY A 670 -2.05 -8.93 14.53
CA GLY A 670 -2.05 -10.38 14.41
C GLY A 670 -0.84 -10.97 13.67
N ASN A 671 0.30 -10.27 13.62
CA ASN A 671 1.51 -10.78 12.98
C ASN A 671 2.23 -11.77 13.89
N GLN A 672 2.86 -12.79 13.28
CA GLN A 672 3.41 -13.94 14.00
C GLN A 672 4.88 -14.16 13.66
N ALA A 673 5.71 -14.28 14.69
CA ALA A 673 7.10 -14.70 14.57
C ALA A 673 7.32 -16.07 15.25
N THR A 674 7.93 -17.03 14.54
CA THR A 674 8.29 -18.32 15.15
C THR A 674 9.52 -18.25 16.05
N THR A 675 10.22 -17.10 16.07
CA THR A 675 11.30 -16.81 17.01
C THR A 675 11.06 -15.45 17.69
N ASP A 676 11.42 -14.34 17.05
CA ASP A 676 11.42 -13.02 17.69
C ASP A 676 10.72 -11.94 16.83
N GLY A 677 10.12 -10.95 17.50
CA GLY A 677 9.57 -9.78 16.81
C GLY A 677 8.25 -10.08 16.09
N GLY A 678 7.18 -10.39 16.82
CA GLY A 678 5.89 -10.79 16.25
C GLY A 678 5.38 -9.76 15.23
N ALA A 679 5.21 -8.52 15.68
CA ALA A 679 4.99 -7.39 14.78
C ALA A 679 6.30 -6.96 14.12
N LEU A 680 7.34 -6.69 14.91
CA LEU A 680 8.55 -6.06 14.40
C LEU A 680 9.83 -6.55 15.07
N LEU A 681 10.90 -6.67 14.29
CA LEU A 681 12.27 -6.77 14.80
C LEU A 681 13.13 -5.61 14.26
N SER A 682 13.92 -4.97 15.12
CA SER A 682 14.84 -3.89 14.71
C SER A 682 16.25 -4.15 15.21
N ARG A 683 17.22 -4.25 14.29
CA ARG A 683 18.67 -4.18 14.55
C ARG A 683 19.25 -2.80 14.23
N GLY A 684 18.57 -2.02 13.40
CA GLY A 684 18.92 -0.64 13.06
C GLY A 684 18.35 0.42 14.00
N THR A 685 18.19 1.64 13.48
CA THR A 685 17.53 2.74 14.19
C THR A 685 16.06 2.80 13.77
N LEU A 686 15.16 2.71 14.74
CA LEU A 686 13.73 2.75 14.53
C LEU A 686 13.07 3.84 15.36
N THR A 687 12.26 4.66 14.71
CA THR A 687 11.33 5.59 15.36
C THR A 687 9.90 5.19 15.01
N LEU A 688 9.07 5.03 16.03
CA LEU A 688 7.67 4.66 15.90
C LEU A 688 6.80 5.74 16.53
N ASN A 689 5.92 6.35 15.74
CA ASN A 689 5.07 7.47 16.16
C ASN A 689 3.59 7.15 15.93
N ARG A 690 2.75 7.42 16.93
CA ARG A 690 1.27 7.37 16.79
C ARG A 690 0.76 6.06 16.17
N SER A 691 1.39 4.95 16.52
CA SER A 691 1.14 3.64 15.91
C SER A 691 0.39 2.71 16.88
N ASN A 692 -0.18 1.63 16.35
CA ASN A 692 -0.89 0.62 17.14
C ASN A 692 -0.37 -0.79 16.83
N LEU A 693 -0.02 -1.55 17.86
CA LEU A 693 0.49 -2.91 17.77
C LEU A 693 -0.38 -3.79 18.65
N PHE A 694 -1.23 -4.63 18.03
CA PHE A 694 -2.14 -5.48 18.78
C PHE A 694 -2.21 -6.91 18.25
N ASP A 695 -2.48 -7.85 19.16
CA ASP A 695 -2.63 -9.29 18.90
C ASP A 695 -1.42 -9.95 18.23
N ASN A 696 -0.24 -9.33 18.27
CA ASN A 696 0.97 -9.91 17.68
C ASN A 696 1.57 -10.96 18.60
N GLN A 697 2.19 -11.99 18.00
CA GLN A 697 2.69 -13.16 18.73
C GLN A 697 4.14 -13.48 18.36
N ALA A 698 4.97 -13.75 19.37
CA ALA A 698 6.32 -14.25 19.19
C ALA A 698 6.54 -15.52 20.02
N ALA A 699 7.09 -16.57 19.39
CA ALA A 699 7.35 -17.82 20.10
C ALA A 699 8.47 -17.70 21.15
N GLN A 700 9.32 -16.66 21.08
CA GLN A 700 10.33 -16.35 22.09
C GLN A 700 10.20 -14.93 22.61
N ASP A 701 10.79 -13.92 21.94
CA ASP A 701 10.99 -12.59 22.52
C ASP A 701 10.37 -11.46 21.65
N GLY A 702 9.79 -10.44 22.29
CA GLY A 702 9.37 -9.20 21.62
C GLY A 702 8.16 -9.36 20.72
N ALA A 703 6.98 -9.69 21.26
CA ALA A 703 5.79 -9.92 20.43
C ALA A 703 5.33 -8.66 19.68
N GLY A 704 5.31 -7.50 20.34
CA GLY A 704 5.23 -6.22 19.66
C GLY A 704 6.55 -5.92 18.95
N ILE A 705 7.63 -5.70 19.71
CA ILE A 705 8.93 -5.32 19.15
C ILE A 705 10.07 -6.09 19.81
N ARG A 706 10.94 -6.70 19.00
CA ARG A 706 12.28 -7.10 19.41
C ARG A 706 13.30 -6.03 19.00
N ASN A 707 13.86 -5.30 19.97
CA ASN A 707 14.88 -4.29 19.72
C ASN A 707 16.31 -4.77 20.03
N LEU A 708 17.11 -4.85 18.98
CA LEU A 708 18.55 -5.12 18.95
C LEU A 708 19.37 -3.88 18.55
N GLY A 709 18.73 -2.72 18.31
CA GLY A 709 19.32 -1.45 17.86
C GLY A 709 18.86 -0.24 18.68
N THR A 710 18.63 0.91 18.04
CA THR A 710 18.10 2.11 18.76
C THR A 710 16.62 2.24 18.51
N LEU A 711 15.81 2.27 19.57
CA LEU A 711 14.36 2.36 19.46
C LEU A 711 13.82 3.61 20.18
N THR A 712 13.06 4.42 19.45
CA THR A 712 12.24 5.50 19.99
C THR A 712 10.76 5.22 19.71
N VAL A 713 9.93 5.28 20.75
CA VAL A 713 8.49 5.01 20.69
C VAL A 713 7.73 6.22 21.25
N ASN A 714 6.90 6.86 20.44
CA ASN A 714 6.15 8.05 20.82
C ASN A 714 4.66 7.83 20.56
N ALA A 715 3.82 8.15 21.55
CA ALA A 715 2.36 8.13 21.42
C ALA A 715 1.80 6.83 20.81
N THR A 716 2.42 5.69 21.11
CA THR A 716 2.11 4.40 20.49
C THR A 716 1.42 3.49 21.48
N THR A 717 0.49 2.66 20.99
CA THR A 717 -0.25 1.70 21.82
C THR A 717 0.16 0.27 21.48
N PHE A 718 0.40 -0.53 22.51
CA PHE A 718 0.62 -1.97 22.47
C PHE A 718 -0.53 -2.63 23.22
N THR A 719 -1.28 -3.53 22.58
CA THR A 719 -2.44 -4.19 23.20
C THR A 719 -2.39 -5.69 22.96
N ASP A 720 -2.53 -6.50 24.02
CA ASP A 720 -2.74 -7.96 23.93
C ASP A 720 -1.67 -8.70 23.08
N ASN A 721 -0.45 -8.17 23.05
CA ASN A 721 0.67 -8.85 22.41
C ASN A 721 1.20 -9.96 23.34
N ILE A 722 1.57 -11.12 22.77
CA ILE A 722 1.92 -12.32 23.53
C ILE A 722 3.29 -12.84 23.11
N ALA A 723 4.26 -12.82 24.02
CA ALA A 723 5.57 -13.44 23.84
C ALA A 723 5.69 -14.64 24.78
N THR A 724 6.17 -15.79 24.31
CA THR A 724 6.32 -16.94 25.22
C THR A 724 7.37 -16.68 26.29
N ARG A 725 8.40 -15.86 26.03
CA ARG A 725 9.52 -15.68 26.94
C ARG A 725 9.65 -14.24 27.45
N TYR A 726 10.05 -13.28 26.64
CA TYR A 726 10.40 -11.96 27.15
C TYR A 726 9.81 -10.81 26.35
N GLY A 727 9.24 -9.81 27.03
CA GLY A 727 8.84 -8.55 26.41
C GLY A 727 7.64 -8.72 25.49
N ALA A 728 6.42 -8.74 26.02
CA ALA A 728 5.24 -8.88 25.17
C ALA A 728 5.02 -7.62 24.33
N GLY A 729 5.10 -6.43 24.94
CA GLY A 729 5.19 -5.18 24.20
C GLY A 729 6.55 -5.02 23.53
N ILE A 730 7.61 -4.88 24.33
CA ILE A 730 8.98 -4.67 23.83
C ILE A 730 9.97 -5.56 24.56
N ASN A 731 10.78 -6.30 23.80
CA ASN A 731 12.02 -6.88 24.29
C ASN A 731 13.21 -6.02 23.82
N ASN A 732 13.87 -5.37 24.75
CA ASN A 732 14.95 -4.44 24.48
C ASN A 732 16.29 -4.96 24.98
N THR A 733 17.29 -4.91 24.10
CA THR A 733 18.69 -5.22 24.46
C THR A 733 19.68 -4.11 24.11
N ARG A 734 19.20 -2.90 23.83
CA ARG A 734 20.00 -1.72 23.44
C ARG A 734 19.27 -0.44 23.88
N GLN A 735 19.46 0.70 23.23
CA GLN A 735 18.84 1.95 23.68
C GLN A 735 17.33 1.97 23.40
N LEU A 736 16.55 2.31 24.43
CA LEU A 736 15.10 2.47 24.37
C LEU A 736 14.67 3.82 24.96
N THR A 737 13.86 4.56 24.20
CA THR A 737 13.13 5.73 24.67
C THR A 737 11.65 5.56 24.36
N VAL A 738 10.81 5.74 25.38
CA VAL A 738 9.36 5.62 25.30
C VAL A 738 8.73 6.88 25.88
N ASP A 739 7.89 7.56 25.11
CA ASP A 739 7.15 8.73 25.56
C ASP A 739 5.67 8.67 25.16
N GLY A 740 4.77 9.04 26.08
CA GLY A 740 3.34 9.18 25.79
C GLY A 740 2.64 7.88 25.35
N SER A 741 3.20 6.71 25.67
CA SER A 741 2.79 5.43 25.06
C SER A 741 2.02 4.54 26.04
N SER A 742 1.27 3.56 25.54
CA SER A 742 0.43 2.67 26.34
C SER A 742 0.76 1.19 26.10
N PHE A 743 0.91 0.42 27.17
CA PHE A 743 1.13 -1.04 27.16
C PHE A 743 0.01 -1.71 27.93
N LEU A 744 -0.87 -2.39 27.21
CA LEU A 744 -2.16 -2.88 27.72
C LEU A 744 -2.24 -4.40 27.52
N GLY A 745 -2.47 -5.17 28.58
CA GLY A 745 -2.78 -6.61 28.46
C GLY A 745 -1.65 -7.51 27.93
N GLY A 746 -0.40 -7.01 27.86
CA GLY A 746 0.72 -7.77 27.31
C GLY A 746 1.09 -8.97 28.20
N GLN A 747 1.33 -10.13 27.60
CA GLN A 747 1.65 -11.36 28.33
C GLN A 747 3.02 -11.93 27.93
N ALA A 748 3.90 -12.12 28.92
CA ALA A 748 5.19 -12.80 28.77
C ALA A 748 5.56 -13.62 30.00
N ILE A 749 6.68 -14.37 29.98
CA ILE A 749 7.27 -14.91 31.21
C ILE A 749 7.89 -13.76 32.01
N ALA A 750 8.60 -12.84 31.37
CA ALA A 750 9.07 -11.61 32.02
C ALA A 750 8.91 -10.38 31.13
N GLY A 751 8.55 -9.25 31.74
CA GLY A 751 8.28 -8.01 30.99
C GLY A 751 7.02 -8.11 30.13
N GLY A 752 5.84 -8.24 30.74
CA GLY A 752 4.56 -8.23 30.01
C GLY A 752 4.42 -6.97 29.14
N GLY A 753 4.78 -5.80 29.68
CA GLY A 753 4.99 -4.59 28.90
C GLY A 753 6.38 -4.57 28.23
N ILE A 754 7.44 -4.38 29.04
CA ILE A 754 8.82 -4.24 28.55
C ILE A 754 9.75 -5.18 29.30
N TYR A 755 10.58 -5.89 28.54
CA TYR A 755 11.78 -6.57 29.05
C TYR A 755 13.02 -5.79 28.61
N ASN A 756 13.88 -5.39 29.55
CA ASN A 756 15.09 -4.62 29.30
C ASN A 756 16.34 -5.35 29.82
N ALA A 757 17.29 -5.68 28.94
CA ALA A 757 18.51 -6.41 29.32
C ALA A 757 19.79 -5.96 28.56
N SER A 758 20.97 -6.32 29.09
CA SER A 758 22.34 -6.04 28.60
C SER A 758 22.93 -4.68 28.97
N THR A 759 24.21 -4.61 29.35
CA THR A 759 24.89 -3.39 29.86
C THR A 759 24.90 -2.14 28.96
N MET A 760 24.41 -2.24 27.72
CA MET A 760 24.21 -1.12 26.79
C MET A 760 22.73 -0.68 26.71
N GLY A 761 21.86 -1.29 27.49
CA GLY A 761 20.41 -1.22 27.38
C GLY A 761 19.79 -0.23 28.37
N GLN A 762 19.87 1.07 28.08
CA GLN A 762 19.15 2.06 28.90
C GLN A 762 17.70 2.19 28.44
N ALA A 763 16.76 2.15 29.39
CA ALA A 763 15.36 2.41 29.14
C ALA A 763 14.93 3.71 29.84
N ALA A 764 14.51 4.68 29.04
CA ALA A 764 13.86 5.91 29.50
C ALA A 764 12.38 5.88 29.13
N VAL A 765 11.51 5.93 30.13
CA VAL A 765 10.06 5.87 29.97
C VAL A 765 9.44 7.12 30.58
N SER A 766 8.69 7.87 29.78
CA SER A 766 8.00 9.08 30.22
C SER A 766 6.53 9.10 29.81
N ASN A 767 5.70 9.72 30.64
CA ASN A 767 4.29 10.03 30.34
C ASN A 767 3.48 8.83 29.81
N SER A 768 3.80 7.61 30.26
CA SER A 768 3.31 6.37 29.67
C SER A 768 2.41 5.59 30.63
N LEU A 769 1.57 4.72 30.08
CA LEU A 769 0.64 3.85 30.80
C LEU A 769 1.04 2.38 30.63
N PHE A 770 1.09 1.65 31.74
CA PHE A 770 1.26 0.20 31.79
C PHE A 770 0.09 -0.38 32.58
N GLU A 771 -0.79 -1.10 31.89
CA GLU A 771 -2.05 -1.55 32.47
C GLU A 771 -2.35 -3.01 32.14
N ASP A 772 -2.76 -3.75 33.17
CA ASP A 772 -3.22 -5.15 33.06
C ASP A 772 -2.19 -6.09 32.38
N ASN A 773 -0.89 -5.74 32.38
CA ASN A 773 0.15 -6.60 31.84
C ASN A 773 0.44 -7.77 32.78
N VAL A 774 0.84 -8.90 32.22
CA VAL A 774 1.01 -10.16 32.95
C VAL A 774 2.40 -10.77 32.71
N ALA A 775 3.10 -11.10 33.79
CA ALA A 775 4.28 -11.96 33.80
C ALA A 775 3.94 -13.31 34.42
N THR A 776 3.97 -14.37 33.60
CA THR A 776 3.53 -15.74 33.95
C THR A 776 4.70 -16.65 34.34
N ARG A 777 4.45 -17.69 35.16
CA ARG A 777 5.49 -18.69 35.47
C ARG A 777 5.84 -19.52 34.24
N GLY A 778 7.07 -19.31 33.78
CA GLY A 778 7.76 -20.25 32.89
C GLY A 778 8.73 -21.18 33.62
N VAL A 779 9.77 -21.60 32.90
CA VAL A 779 10.86 -22.45 33.42
C VAL A 779 11.86 -21.69 34.30
N ILE A 780 11.89 -20.35 34.20
CA ILE A 780 13.01 -19.52 34.70
C ILE A 780 12.57 -18.54 35.83
N THR A 781 11.62 -17.62 35.59
CA THR A 781 10.95 -16.75 36.61
C THR A 781 9.87 -15.87 35.96
N GLY A 782 8.76 -15.63 36.64
CA GLY A 782 7.62 -14.80 36.23
C GLY A 782 7.71 -13.34 36.71
N ASP A 783 8.67 -12.56 36.21
CA ASP A 783 9.08 -11.27 36.81
C ASP A 783 8.67 -10.03 36.00
N GLY A 784 8.32 -8.93 36.69
CA GLY A 784 8.23 -7.58 36.13
C GLY A 784 7.14 -7.43 35.08
N ALA A 785 5.86 -7.49 35.47
CA ALA A 785 4.79 -7.54 34.48
C ALA A 785 4.63 -6.25 33.67
N GLY A 786 4.85 -5.07 34.27
CA GLY A 786 5.01 -3.83 33.52
C GLY A 786 6.38 -3.74 32.86
N ILE A 787 7.45 -3.64 33.68
CA ILE A 787 8.84 -3.60 33.23
C ILE A 787 9.68 -4.61 34.00
N TYR A 788 10.42 -5.44 33.30
CA TYR A 788 11.49 -6.24 33.88
C TYR A 788 12.85 -5.71 33.40
N ASN A 789 13.72 -5.36 34.34
CA ASN A 789 15.04 -4.78 34.07
C ASN A 789 16.16 -5.66 34.62
N VAL A 790 17.18 -5.92 33.82
CA VAL A 790 18.35 -6.72 34.21
C VAL A 790 19.64 -6.06 33.77
N ASP A 791 20.60 -5.92 34.69
CA ASP A 791 21.96 -5.40 34.46
C ASP A 791 22.02 -3.96 33.91
N ASN A 792 21.01 -3.12 34.17
CA ASN A 792 20.85 -1.80 33.53
C ASN A 792 20.16 -0.73 34.36
N ASN A 793 20.23 0.50 33.86
CA ASN A 793 19.48 1.61 34.43
C ASN A 793 18.11 1.76 33.77
N VAL A 794 17.08 1.97 34.60
CA VAL A 794 15.74 2.32 34.15
C VAL A 794 15.33 3.65 34.78
N THR A 795 14.81 4.56 33.94
CA THR A 795 14.25 5.85 34.37
C THR A 795 12.79 5.92 33.98
N VAL A 796 11.92 6.21 34.94
CA VAL A 796 10.47 6.31 34.77
C VAL A 796 9.99 7.66 35.30
N VAL A 797 9.36 8.46 34.43
CA VAL A 797 8.91 9.82 34.77
C VAL A 797 7.44 10.02 34.37
N GLY A 798 6.62 10.57 35.26
CA GLY A 798 5.24 10.98 34.91
C GLY A 798 4.35 9.84 34.41
N SER A 799 4.66 8.58 34.78
CA SER A 799 4.03 7.39 34.19
C SER A 799 3.13 6.67 35.20
N THR A 800 2.20 5.87 34.70
CA THR A 800 1.21 5.13 35.51
C THR A 800 1.33 3.63 35.26
N PHE A 801 1.38 2.85 36.34
CA PHE A 801 1.39 1.40 36.35
C PHE A 801 0.18 0.90 37.14
N ARG A 802 -0.82 0.34 36.45
CA ARG A 802 -2.07 -0.09 37.05
C ARG A 802 -2.32 -1.58 36.84
N ASN A 803 -2.72 -2.29 37.89
CA ASN A 803 -3.20 -3.67 37.82
C ASN A 803 -2.25 -4.68 37.14
N ASN A 804 -0.95 -4.40 37.07
CA ASN A 804 -0.02 -5.33 36.45
C ASN A 804 0.23 -6.51 37.41
N GLN A 805 0.31 -7.72 36.86
CA GLN A 805 0.38 -8.97 37.63
C GLN A 805 1.61 -9.78 37.27
N ALA A 806 2.55 -9.89 38.22
CA ALA A 806 3.66 -10.83 38.15
C ALA A 806 3.39 -12.04 39.04
N GLU A 807 3.82 -13.23 38.64
CA GLU A 807 3.74 -14.40 39.51
C GLU A 807 4.83 -14.39 40.58
N ASP A 808 6.03 -13.91 40.25
CA ASP A 808 7.20 -14.01 41.12
C ASP A 808 7.58 -12.63 41.72
N LEU A 809 8.08 -11.68 40.92
CA LEU A 809 8.63 -10.42 41.44
C LEU A 809 8.11 -9.19 40.72
N GLY A 810 7.82 -8.12 41.46
CA GLY A 810 7.58 -6.78 40.91
C GLY A 810 6.39 -6.70 39.98
N GLY A 811 5.19 -6.44 40.52
CA GLY A 811 3.97 -6.43 39.71
C GLY A 811 4.04 -5.36 38.63
N ALA A 812 4.51 -4.16 38.98
CA ALA A 812 4.79 -3.11 38.01
C ALA A 812 6.21 -3.20 37.47
N ILE A 813 7.21 -3.22 38.35
CA ILE A 813 8.63 -3.18 37.97
C ILE A 813 9.40 -4.22 38.78
N ALA A 814 10.21 -5.04 38.13
CA ALA A 814 11.25 -5.82 38.79
C ALA A 814 12.62 -5.48 38.18
N SER A 815 13.60 -5.19 39.02
CA SER A 815 14.97 -4.89 38.61
C SER A 815 15.97 -5.80 39.32
N ARG A 816 16.76 -6.55 38.53
CA ARG A 816 17.90 -7.35 39.01
C ARG A 816 19.17 -6.69 38.52
N ASP A 817 19.85 -5.99 39.42
CA ASP A 817 21.08 -5.24 39.17
C ASP A 817 20.87 -3.97 38.29
N GLY A 818 21.54 -2.87 38.66
CA GLY A 818 21.44 -1.56 38.00
C GLY A 818 20.56 -0.54 38.73
N ASN A 819 20.59 0.72 38.29
CA ASN A 819 19.95 1.83 39.01
C ASN A 819 18.50 2.05 38.55
N VAL A 820 17.61 2.28 39.51
CA VAL A 820 16.19 2.56 39.26
C VAL A 820 15.90 4.00 39.68
N SER A 821 15.41 4.83 38.76
CA SER A 821 14.98 6.19 39.04
C SER A 821 13.51 6.39 38.68
N LEU A 822 12.67 6.68 39.68
CA LEU A 822 11.23 6.87 39.54
C LEU A 822 10.87 8.29 39.99
N SER A 823 10.17 9.05 39.15
CA SER A 823 9.76 10.42 39.48
C SER A 823 8.35 10.74 38.99
N GLY A 824 7.54 11.39 39.83
CA GLY A 824 6.22 11.88 39.42
C GLY A 824 5.27 10.77 38.94
N SER A 825 5.46 9.52 39.37
CA SER A 825 4.79 8.34 38.80
C SER A 825 3.86 7.67 39.81
N GLU A 826 2.85 6.96 39.31
CA GLU A 826 1.85 6.25 40.12
C GLU A 826 1.89 4.73 39.85
N PHE A 827 1.86 3.95 40.93
CA PHE A 827 1.84 2.49 40.93
C PHE A 827 0.64 2.01 41.75
N ALA A 828 -0.44 1.60 41.07
CA ALA A 828 -1.72 1.32 41.70
C ALA A 828 -2.24 -0.11 41.42
N GLY A 829 -2.60 -0.85 42.47
CA GLY A 829 -3.28 -2.14 42.33
C GLY A 829 -2.43 -3.26 41.70
N ASN A 830 -1.10 -3.11 41.63
CA ASN A 830 -0.22 -4.11 41.06
C ASN A 830 -0.04 -5.29 42.03
N THR A 831 0.18 -6.49 41.48
CA THR A 831 0.28 -7.72 42.26
C THR A 831 1.51 -8.54 41.89
N ALA A 832 2.17 -9.14 42.88
CA ALA A 832 3.35 -9.99 42.69
C ALA A 832 3.51 -11.08 43.76
N GLY A 833 4.43 -12.02 43.55
CA GLY A 833 4.96 -12.86 44.63
C GLY A 833 5.65 -12.00 45.70
N ALA A 834 6.62 -11.17 45.33
CA ALA A 834 7.25 -10.17 46.19
C ALA A 834 7.37 -8.80 45.50
N GLY A 835 7.26 -7.72 46.27
CA GLY A 835 7.27 -6.35 45.75
C GLY A 835 6.04 -6.09 44.89
N GLY A 836 4.87 -5.91 45.50
CA GLY A 836 3.60 -5.85 44.77
C GLY A 836 3.61 -4.81 43.64
N ALA A 837 4.29 -3.68 43.84
CA ALA A 837 4.64 -2.76 42.75
C ALA A 837 6.09 -2.95 42.27
N LEU A 838 7.06 -2.78 43.17
CA LEU A 838 8.48 -2.74 42.82
C LEU A 838 9.25 -3.82 43.58
N TYR A 839 10.03 -4.61 42.84
CA TYR A 839 11.12 -5.40 43.38
C TYR A 839 12.46 -4.86 42.86
N GLN A 840 13.44 -4.66 43.74
CA GLN A 840 14.80 -4.34 43.33
C GLN A 840 15.82 -5.16 44.11
N ASN A 841 16.76 -5.76 43.36
CA ASN A 841 17.94 -6.41 43.90
C ASN A 841 19.20 -5.65 43.47
N ALA A 842 19.95 -5.14 44.44
CA ALA A 842 21.16 -4.33 44.27
C ALA A 842 20.95 -3.01 43.49
N GLY A 843 22.03 -2.24 43.35
CA GLY A 843 22.01 -0.92 42.69
C GLY A 843 21.51 0.23 43.57
N GLU A 844 21.45 1.42 42.98
CA GLU A 844 20.88 2.62 43.59
C GLU A 844 19.39 2.75 43.23
N LEU A 845 18.56 3.03 44.21
CA LEU A 845 17.15 3.38 44.03
C LEU A 845 16.93 4.86 44.38
N VAL A 846 16.32 5.60 43.44
CA VAL A 846 15.86 6.97 43.66
C VAL A 846 14.39 7.05 43.33
N ILE A 847 13.54 7.33 44.33
CA ILE A 847 12.11 7.59 44.14
C ILE A 847 11.80 9.00 44.60
N ALA A 848 11.12 9.79 43.78
CA ALA A 848 10.70 11.14 44.11
C ALA A 848 9.25 11.42 43.66
N ASN A 849 8.48 12.16 44.45
CA ASN A 849 7.17 12.68 44.05
C ASN A 849 6.22 11.60 43.50
N SER A 850 6.27 10.39 44.04
CA SER A 850 5.57 9.22 43.48
C SER A 850 4.54 8.65 44.45
N ARG A 851 3.67 7.75 43.95
CA ARG A 851 2.56 7.16 44.71
C ARG A 851 2.51 5.65 44.52
N PHE A 852 2.45 4.89 45.61
CA PHE A 852 2.28 3.43 45.63
C PHE A 852 1.00 3.09 46.39
N LEU A 853 -0.04 2.72 45.63
CA LEU A 853 -1.41 2.61 46.15
C LEU A 853 -1.95 1.19 46.00
N ASN A 854 -2.39 0.58 47.09
CA ASN A 854 -3.16 -0.67 47.07
C ASN A 854 -2.48 -1.84 46.33
N ASN A 855 -1.14 -1.88 46.31
CA ASN A 855 -0.39 -2.98 45.72
C ASN A 855 -0.35 -4.18 46.67
N GLN A 856 -0.25 -5.38 46.11
CA GLN A 856 -0.35 -6.62 46.89
C GLN A 856 0.78 -7.59 46.58
N SER A 857 1.39 -8.17 47.61
CA SER A 857 2.35 -9.26 47.47
C SER A 857 1.96 -10.52 48.25
N GLN A 858 2.28 -11.69 47.68
CA GLN A 858 2.02 -12.99 48.30
C GLN A 858 3.09 -13.42 49.31
N ALA A 859 4.24 -12.76 49.31
CA ALA A 859 5.35 -13.02 50.21
C ALA A 859 5.70 -11.74 50.98
N VAL A 860 6.53 -10.86 50.41
CA VAL A 860 7.10 -9.71 51.12
C VAL A 860 6.94 -8.41 50.33
N GLY A 861 6.95 -7.26 51.01
CA GLY A 861 6.93 -5.94 50.39
C GLY A 861 5.65 -5.66 49.60
N GLY A 862 4.57 -5.26 50.27
CA GLY A 862 3.28 -5.08 49.61
C GLY A 862 3.34 -4.01 48.51
N ALA A 863 4.09 -2.92 48.70
CA ALA A 863 4.50 -2.04 47.61
C ALA A 863 5.91 -2.36 47.11
N LEU A 864 6.89 -2.25 48.01
CA LEU A 864 8.31 -2.28 47.68
C LEU A 864 9.00 -3.45 48.38
N ASP A 865 9.70 -4.28 47.63
CA ASP A 865 10.68 -5.23 48.14
C ASP A 865 12.08 -4.85 47.67
N LEU A 866 12.94 -4.48 48.63
CA LEU A 866 14.24 -3.88 48.37
C LEU A 866 15.33 -4.75 49.00
N PHE A 867 16.12 -5.38 48.14
CA PHE A 867 17.17 -6.31 48.55
C PHE A 867 18.54 -5.79 48.14
N GLY A 868 19.47 -5.60 49.08
CA GLY A 868 20.87 -5.30 48.75
C GLY A 868 21.13 -3.92 48.12
N ILE A 869 20.17 -2.99 48.20
CA ILE A 869 20.28 -1.65 47.61
C ILE A 869 21.29 -0.77 48.37
N THR A 870 21.96 0.13 47.66
CA THR A 870 22.97 1.01 48.26
C THR A 870 22.70 2.48 47.95
N ASN A 871 23.05 3.37 48.87
CA ASN A 871 22.91 4.83 48.73
C ASN A 871 21.55 5.31 48.20
N SER A 872 20.47 4.63 48.60
CA SER A 872 19.16 4.82 48.00
C SER A 872 18.31 5.81 48.77
N THR A 873 17.45 6.55 48.06
CA THR A 873 16.60 7.60 48.63
C THR A 873 15.16 7.50 48.10
N ILE A 874 14.18 7.60 49.01
CA ILE A 874 12.78 7.82 48.69
C ILE A 874 12.39 9.17 49.30
N GLN A 875 11.89 10.08 48.47
CA GLN A 875 11.54 11.43 48.89
C GLN A 875 10.15 11.86 48.42
N THR A 876 9.42 12.58 49.27
CA THR A 876 8.14 13.22 48.90
C THR A 876 7.16 12.22 48.25
N THR A 877 7.00 11.04 48.86
CA THR A 877 6.34 9.89 48.25
C THR A 877 5.27 9.35 49.19
N LEU A 878 4.13 8.92 48.63
CA LEU A 878 3.04 8.27 49.36
C LEU A 878 3.06 6.76 49.12
N ILE A 879 3.05 5.97 50.19
CA ILE A 879 2.93 4.51 50.16
C ILE A 879 1.71 4.13 51.00
N GLN A 880 0.58 3.89 50.33
CA GLN A 880 -0.72 3.77 50.98
C GLN A 880 -1.49 2.49 50.62
N GLY A 881 -2.07 1.85 51.64
CA GLY A 881 -3.04 0.77 51.45
C GLY A 881 -2.46 -0.53 50.89
N ASN A 882 -1.14 -0.68 50.88
CA ASN A 882 -0.48 -1.85 50.31
C ASN A 882 -0.51 -3.03 51.28
N ARG A 883 -0.51 -4.25 50.73
CA ARG A 883 -0.69 -5.48 51.50
C ARG A 883 0.35 -6.53 51.15
N SER A 884 1.02 -7.06 52.17
CA SER A 884 1.90 -8.22 52.07
C SER A 884 1.31 -9.39 52.86
N ALA A 885 1.44 -10.62 52.39
CA ALA A 885 1.00 -11.79 53.15
C ALA A 885 1.92 -12.13 54.32
N THR A 886 3.20 -11.71 54.28
CA THR A 886 4.17 -12.03 55.35
C THR A 886 4.81 -10.76 55.92
N LEU A 887 5.79 -10.15 55.26
CA LEU A 887 6.61 -9.08 55.82
C LEU A 887 6.45 -7.78 55.03
N GLY A 888 6.40 -6.64 55.74
CA GLY A 888 6.51 -5.31 55.14
C GLY A 888 5.31 -4.95 54.27
N GLY A 889 4.26 -4.38 54.86
CA GLY A 889 3.04 -4.10 54.10
C GLY A 889 3.24 -2.98 53.08
N GLY A 890 4.00 -1.95 53.44
CA GLY A 890 4.51 -0.95 52.50
C GLY A 890 5.87 -1.37 51.94
N ILE A 891 6.88 -1.45 52.80
CA ILE A 891 8.28 -1.66 52.42
C ILE A 891 8.87 -2.88 53.13
N HIS A 892 9.52 -3.76 52.37
CA HIS A 892 10.42 -4.77 52.91
C HIS A 892 11.88 -4.44 52.55
N LEU A 893 12.78 -4.57 53.53
CA LEU A 893 14.22 -4.39 53.35
C LEU A 893 14.94 -5.70 53.68
N GLY A 894 15.60 -6.27 52.67
CA GLY A 894 16.43 -7.47 52.77
C GLY A 894 17.90 -7.22 52.42
N GLY A 895 18.81 -8.09 52.87
CA GLY A 895 20.24 -8.01 52.55
C GLY A 895 20.96 -6.75 53.10
N THR A 896 22.06 -6.34 52.47
CA THR A 896 22.78 -5.08 52.81
C THR A 896 22.05 -3.89 52.20
N THR A 897 21.21 -3.23 52.98
CA THR A 897 20.40 -2.13 52.48
C THR A 897 20.75 -0.83 53.18
N SER A 898 20.99 0.24 52.40
CA SER A 898 21.12 1.61 52.89
C SER A 898 20.06 2.47 52.22
N LEU A 899 19.03 2.84 53.00
CA LEU A 899 17.86 3.57 52.53
C LEU A 899 17.61 4.82 53.38
N THR A 900 17.40 5.95 52.72
CA THR A 900 16.91 7.18 53.35
C THR A 900 15.49 7.49 52.88
N LEU A 901 14.57 7.66 53.83
CA LEU A 901 13.22 8.16 53.63
C LEU A 901 13.19 9.62 54.07
N GLU A 902 12.80 10.53 53.18
CA GLU A 902 12.73 11.97 53.44
C GLU A 902 11.33 12.48 53.04
N GLN A 903 10.54 12.96 54.00
CA GLN A 903 9.17 13.42 53.73
C GLN A 903 8.31 12.37 53.02
N VAL A 904 8.35 11.14 53.54
CA VAL A 904 7.56 10.02 53.05
C VAL A 904 6.34 9.82 53.95
N ASP A 905 5.20 9.52 53.35
CA ASP A 905 3.97 9.13 54.05
C ASP A 905 3.69 7.64 53.81
N ILE A 906 3.73 6.84 54.87
CA ILE A 906 3.48 5.40 54.84
C ILE A 906 2.20 5.14 55.64
N ASP A 907 1.08 5.01 54.94
CA ASP A 907 -0.25 4.99 55.54
C ASP A 907 -1.05 3.71 55.25
N SER A 908 -1.76 3.20 56.24
CA SER A 908 -2.78 2.16 56.06
C SER A 908 -2.28 0.85 55.41
N ASN A 909 -0.99 0.53 55.50
CA ASN A 909 -0.42 -0.70 54.94
C ASN A 909 -0.57 -1.88 55.89
N GLN A 910 -0.62 -3.10 55.34
CA GLN A 910 -0.93 -4.32 56.09
C GLN A 910 0.05 -5.46 55.78
N ALA A 911 0.54 -6.15 56.82
CA ALA A 911 1.35 -7.36 56.69
C ALA A 911 1.09 -8.34 57.84
N ALA A 912 1.67 -9.55 57.80
CA ALA A 912 1.70 -10.38 58.99
C ALA A 912 2.61 -9.76 60.07
N THR A 913 3.77 -9.25 59.66
CA THR A 913 4.75 -8.57 60.52
C THR A 913 5.31 -7.33 59.80
N GLY A 914 5.53 -6.22 60.52
CA GLY A 914 5.99 -4.97 59.92
C GLY A 914 4.94 -4.35 59.00
N GLY A 915 3.81 -3.92 59.57
CA GLY A 915 2.65 -3.45 58.79
C GLY A 915 3.01 -2.34 57.80
N GLY A 916 3.82 -1.36 58.22
CA GLY A 916 4.37 -0.34 57.33
C GLY A 916 5.69 -0.77 56.71
N ILE A 917 6.72 -0.95 57.54
CA ILE A 917 8.08 -1.29 57.14
C ILE A 917 8.55 -2.55 57.88
N ASN A 918 9.22 -3.45 57.16
CA ASN A 918 9.96 -4.56 57.76
C ASN A 918 11.44 -4.51 57.35
N GLY A 919 12.35 -4.50 58.33
CA GLY A 919 13.80 -4.59 58.16
C GLY A 919 14.33 -5.96 58.56
N ASN A 920 14.50 -6.86 57.59
CA ASN A 920 15.08 -8.18 57.78
C ASN A 920 16.48 -8.26 57.14
N PHE A 921 17.45 -7.66 57.82
CA PHE A 921 18.83 -7.61 57.33
C PHE A 921 19.45 -9.01 57.41
N GLY A 922 19.84 -9.55 56.25
CA GLY A 922 20.21 -10.95 56.07
C GLY A 922 21.45 -11.40 56.86
N GLN A 923 21.79 -12.68 56.73
CA GLN A 923 22.95 -13.28 57.40
C GLN A 923 24.25 -12.59 56.88
N ASN A 924 24.99 -11.91 57.76
CA ASN A 924 26.32 -11.27 57.56
C ASN A 924 26.38 -9.78 57.19
N PHE A 925 25.28 -9.02 57.18
CA PHE A 925 25.29 -7.61 56.79
C PHE A 925 24.65 -6.66 57.83
N SER A 926 25.07 -5.39 57.85
CA SER A 926 24.50 -4.32 58.69
C SER A 926 23.73 -3.31 57.81
N GLY A 927 22.39 -3.41 57.75
CA GLY A 927 21.59 -2.42 57.03
C GLY A 927 21.35 -1.15 57.84
N ILE A 928 21.12 -0.04 57.14
CA ILE A 928 20.80 1.27 57.73
C ILE A 928 19.53 1.80 57.07
N LEU A 929 18.55 2.14 57.90
CA LEU A 929 17.33 2.85 57.50
C LEU A 929 17.30 4.21 58.20
N ASN A 930 17.42 5.30 57.43
CA ASN A 930 17.23 6.65 57.92
C ASN A 930 15.83 7.13 57.55
N ILE A 931 15.06 7.60 58.53
CA ILE A 931 13.70 8.09 58.36
C ILE A 931 13.67 9.51 58.91
N ASN A 932 13.52 10.47 58.01
CA ASN A 932 13.59 11.88 58.32
C ASN A 932 12.31 12.55 57.88
N ASN A 933 11.77 13.45 58.71
CA ASN A 933 10.67 14.33 58.33
C ASN A 933 9.44 13.57 57.78
N SER A 934 9.21 12.33 58.22
CA SER A 934 8.27 11.40 57.61
C SER A 934 7.13 11.00 58.55
N THR A 935 6.01 10.56 57.99
CA THR A 935 4.84 10.09 58.73
C THR A 935 4.62 8.60 58.42
N ILE A 936 4.45 7.78 59.47
CA ILE A 936 4.13 6.36 59.36
C ILE A 936 2.87 6.13 60.18
N SER A 937 1.73 5.95 59.50
CA SER A 937 0.45 5.98 60.16
C SER A 937 -0.51 4.85 59.78
N ASN A 938 -1.37 4.45 60.72
CA ASN A 938 -2.46 3.51 60.49
C ASN A 938 -2.06 2.13 59.91
N ASN A 939 -0.77 1.76 59.99
CA ASN A 939 -0.28 0.49 59.46
C ASN A 939 -0.55 -0.65 60.44
N GLN A 940 -0.79 -1.86 59.93
CA GLN A 940 -1.26 -2.99 60.73
C GLN A 940 -0.46 -4.27 60.48
N ALA A 941 0.09 -4.84 61.55
CA ALA A 941 0.62 -6.21 61.59
C ALA A 941 -0.49 -7.15 62.09
N ILE A 942 -1.10 -7.91 61.16
CA ILE A 942 -2.35 -8.67 61.34
C ILE A 942 -2.17 -10.19 61.19
N GLY A 943 -0.94 -10.70 61.32
CA GLY A 943 -0.62 -12.11 61.18
C GLY A 943 -0.96 -12.94 62.43
N ASP A 944 -0.19 -14.00 62.65
CA ASP A 944 -0.29 -14.80 63.87
C ASP A 944 0.04 -13.92 65.11
N PRO A 945 -0.84 -13.85 66.14
CA PRO A 945 -0.60 -13.09 67.37
C PRO A 945 0.69 -13.48 68.11
N SER A 946 1.30 -14.61 67.79
CA SER A 946 2.59 -15.04 68.32
C SER A 946 3.81 -14.52 67.55
N THR A 947 3.66 -13.87 66.38
CA THR A 947 4.80 -13.38 65.57
C THR A 947 4.58 -12.00 64.94
N SER A 948 3.38 -11.43 65.08
CA SER A 948 2.96 -10.18 64.42
C SER A 948 3.44 -8.92 65.14
N ASN A 949 4.72 -8.63 65.01
CA ASN A 949 5.35 -7.46 65.61
C ASN A 949 5.36 -6.24 64.68
N GLY A 950 5.49 -5.04 65.26
CA GLY A 950 5.81 -3.82 64.53
C GLY A 950 4.68 -3.37 63.60
N GLY A 951 3.64 -2.74 64.15
CA GLY A 951 2.53 -2.23 63.33
C GLY A 951 3.02 -1.21 62.31
N GLY A 952 3.85 -0.26 62.76
CA GLY A 952 4.56 0.69 61.90
C GLY A 952 5.84 0.08 61.32
N ILE A 953 6.79 -0.27 62.18
CA ILE A 953 8.13 -0.76 61.82
C ILE A 953 8.47 -2.02 62.61
N ASP A 954 8.89 -3.09 61.94
CA ASP A 954 9.52 -4.25 62.56
C ASP A 954 10.97 -4.40 62.07
N VAL A 955 11.93 -4.60 62.98
CA VAL A 955 13.36 -4.76 62.64
C VAL A 955 13.90 -6.03 63.31
N ASN A 956 14.10 -7.08 62.52
CA ASN A 956 14.50 -8.38 63.05
C ASN A 956 15.65 -9.00 62.23
N PRO A 957 16.90 -8.52 62.38
CA PRO A 957 18.06 -9.05 61.67
C PRO A 957 18.40 -10.49 62.08
N ILE A 958 18.85 -11.30 61.11
CA ILE A 958 19.07 -12.74 61.33
C ILE A 958 20.50 -13.08 61.87
N ALA A 959 21.55 -12.30 61.51
CA ALA A 959 22.94 -12.52 61.98
C ALA A 959 23.63 -11.32 62.64
N THR A 960 23.70 -10.18 61.94
CA THR A 960 24.48 -8.98 62.30
C THR A 960 23.55 -7.78 62.39
N GLY A 961 23.85 -6.83 63.28
CA GLY A 961 22.90 -5.80 63.67
C GLY A 961 22.46 -4.85 62.57
N GLY A 962 21.19 -4.43 62.61
CA GLY A 962 20.63 -3.40 61.73
C GLY A 962 20.31 -2.13 62.50
N THR A 963 20.46 -0.97 61.86
CA THR A 963 20.26 0.34 62.49
C THR A 963 19.08 1.08 61.87
N VAL A 964 18.16 1.56 62.70
CA VAL A 964 17.12 2.52 62.29
C VAL A 964 17.38 3.85 62.96
N ASN A 965 17.46 4.92 62.18
CA ASN A 965 17.54 6.30 62.66
C ASN A 965 16.24 7.01 62.30
N LEU A 966 15.48 7.46 63.29
CA LEU A 966 14.22 8.18 63.13
C LEU A 966 14.41 9.62 63.64
N THR A 967 14.27 10.61 62.75
CA THR A 967 14.45 12.03 63.09
C THR A 967 13.28 12.86 62.59
N ASN A 968 12.79 13.81 63.41
CA ASN A 968 11.76 14.77 63.03
C ASN A 968 10.47 14.13 62.46
N SER A 969 10.12 12.94 62.95
CA SER A 969 9.11 12.08 62.31
C SER A 969 7.96 11.71 63.25
N THR A 970 6.84 11.28 62.67
CA THR A 970 5.62 10.92 63.41
C THR A 970 5.19 9.50 63.10
N LEU A 971 5.03 8.68 64.14
CA LEU A 971 4.44 7.35 64.04
C LEU A 971 3.13 7.34 64.81
N ASN A 972 2.00 7.20 64.12
CA ASN A 972 0.69 7.28 64.77
C ASN A 972 -0.34 6.26 64.31
N GLY A 973 -1.20 5.81 65.24
CA GLY A 973 -2.33 4.94 64.88
C GLY A 973 -1.94 3.55 64.38
N ASN A 974 -0.67 3.15 64.48
CA ASN A 974 -0.21 1.85 63.99
C ASN A 974 -0.59 0.74 64.98
N ARG A 975 -0.88 -0.46 64.47
CA ARG A 975 -1.36 -1.59 65.28
C ARG A 975 -0.55 -2.88 65.04
N ALA A 976 -0.16 -3.55 66.11
CA ALA A 976 0.46 -4.88 66.07
C ALA A 976 -0.38 -5.90 66.85
N ALA A 977 -0.62 -7.08 66.27
CA ALA A 977 -1.28 -8.18 66.98
C ALA A 977 -0.39 -8.86 68.03
N ARG A 978 0.89 -8.47 68.15
CA ARG A 978 1.79 -8.94 69.21
C ARG A 978 2.47 -7.78 69.93
N ASP A 979 3.67 -7.38 69.50
CA ASP A 979 4.50 -6.41 70.22
C ASP A 979 4.82 -5.19 69.35
N GLY A 980 4.95 -4.00 69.95
CA GLY A 980 5.45 -2.80 69.28
C GLY A 980 4.46 -2.23 68.27
N GLY A 981 3.42 -1.52 68.73
CA GLY A 981 2.42 -0.93 67.82
C GLY A 981 3.07 0.02 66.81
N ALA A 982 4.01 0.86 67.27
CA ALA A 982 4.81 1.72 66.40
C ALA A 982 6.07 1.00 65.89
N ILE A 983 6.91 0.51 66.80
CA ILE A 983 8.21 -0.11 66.49
C ILE A 983 8.43 -1.36 67.34
N ALA A 984 8.82 -2.47 66.72
CA ALA A 984 9.38 -3.64 67.39
C ALA A 984 10.75 -4.00 66.80
N PHE A 985 11.71 -4.43 67.62
CA PHE A 985 13.01 -4.82 67.10
C PHE A 985 13.79 -5.81 67.99
N SER A 986 14.54 -6.72 67.37
CA SER A 986 15.21 -7.82 68.07
C SER A 986 16.53 -7.43 68.74
N THR A 987 17.11 -8.34 69.53
CA THR A 987 18.30 -8.13 70.39
C THR A 987 19.58 -7.66 69.68
N ARG A 988 19.61 -7.74 68.36
CA ARG A 988 20.75 -7.34 67.53
C ARG A 988 20.56 -6.00 66.84
N ALA A 989 19.36 -5.43 66.88
CA ALA A 989 19.08 -4.16 66.23
C ALA A 989 19.37 -2.97 67.14
N THR A 990 19.72 -1.84 66.51
CA THR A 990 19.86 -0.54 67.16
C THR A 990 18.83 0.41 66.59
N VAL A 991 18.06 1.06 67.47
CA VAL A 991 17.09 2.09 67.06
C VAL A 991 17.47 3.40 67.74
N ASN A 992 17.67 4.45 66.95
CA ASN A 992 17.93 5.80 67.42
C ASN A 992 16.76 6.68 67.04
N ILE A 993 16.11 7.31 68.02
CA ILE A 993 14.97 8.20 67.79
C ILE A 993 15.30 9.57 68.35
N THR A 994 15.23 10.58 67.47
CA THR A 994 15.48 11.98 67.82
C THR A 994 14.32 12.86 67.38
N ASN A 995 13.89 13.82 68.21
CA ASN A 995 12.90 14.83 67.82
C ASN A 995 11.64 14.25 67.15
N SER A 996 11.09 13.15 67.68
CA SER A 996 10.00 12.44 67.01
C SER A 996 8.83 12.18 67.95
N THR A 997 7.64 12.07 67.37
CA THR A 997 6.38 11.87 68.10
C THR A 997 5.81 10.48 67.79
N LEU A 998 5.60 9.66 68.82
CA LEU A 998 4.97 8.34 68.73
C LEU A 998 3.67 8.35 69.53
N THR A 999 2.53 8.25 68.86
CA THR A 999 1.23 8.40 69.55
C THR A 999 0.11 7.55 68.99
N GLN A 1000 -0.88 7.17 69.81
CA GLN A 1000 -2.06 6.42 69.37
C GLN A 1000 -1.74 5.04 68.78
N ASN A 1001 -0.54 4.50 69.01
CA ASN A 1001 -0.15 3.18 68.55
C ASN A 1001 -0.63 2.10 69.52
N GLN A 1002 -0.93 0.92 69.00
CA GLN A 1002 -1.57 -0.16 69.74
C GLN A 1002 -0.83 -1.49 69.53
N ALA A 1003 -0.56 -2.21 70.61
CA ALA A 1003 -0.09 -3.58 70.60
C ALA A 1003 -1.04 -4.45 71.43
N ASP A 1004 -1.43 -5.61 70.92
CA ASP A 1004 -2.27 -6.53 71.68
C ASP A 1004 -1.50 -7.05 72.91
N ASN A 1005 -0.18 -7.28 72.83
CA ASN A 1005 0.65 -7.73 73.95
C ASN A 1005 1.51 -6.62 74.57
N HIS A 1006 2.77 -6.41 74.16
CA HIS A 1006 3.67 -5.48 74.84
C HIS A 1006 4.13 -4.29 73.99
N GLY A 1007 4.59 -3.22 74.64
CA GLY A 1007 5.23 -2.10 73.96
C GLY A 1007 4.25 -1.37 73.04
N GLY A 1008 3.23 -0.74 73.59
CA GLY A 1008 2.16 -0.13 72.78
C GLY A 1008 2.69 0.83 71.71
N ALA A 1009 3.72 1.62 72.05
CA ALA A 1009 4.53 2.32 71.06
C ALA A 1009 5.76 1.49 70.64
N ILE A 1010 6.66 1.20 71.58
CA ILE A 1010 7.94 0.55 71.28
C ILE A 1010 8.12 -0.73 72.12
N ALA A 1011 8.46 -1.84 71.46
CA ALA A 1011 8.98 -3.04 72.08
C ALA A 1011 10.47 -3.21 71.72
N ALA A 1012 11.34 -2.86 72.66
CA ALA A 1012 12.79 -2.88 72.50
C ALA A 1012 13.38 -4.19 73.04
N PHE A 1013 13.87 -5.03 72.12
CA PHE A 1013 14.67 -6.19 72.51
C PHE A 1013 16.18 -6.00 72.32
N GLY A 1014 16.59 -5.02 71.50
CA GLY A 1014 17.98 -4.61 71.28
C GLY A 1014 18.32 -3.25 71.89
N SER A 1015 19.28 -2.52 71.30
CA SER A 1015 19.67 -1.20 71.79
C SER A 1015 18.72 -0.10 71.31
N LEU A 1016 18.26 0.73 72.24
CA LEU A 1016 17.40 1.88 71.96
C LEU A 1016 18.05 3.15 72.49
N ASN A 1017 18.11 4.20 71.66
CA ASN A 1017 18.54 5.52 72.09
C ASN A 1017 17.45 6.54 71.79
N LEU A 1018 16.90 7.14 72.84
CA LEU A 1018 15.85 8.17 72.75
C LEU A 1018 16.42 9.53 73.16
N SER A 1019 16.25 10.53 72.29
CA SER A 1019 16.67 11.91 72.54
C SER A 1019 15.59 12.88 72.07
N HIS A 1020 15.00 13.66 72.98
CA HIS A 1020 14.00 14.67 72.59
C HIS A 1020 12.75 14.04 71.92
N VAL A 1021 12.21 12.96 72.47
CA VAL A 1021 11.09 12.20 71.90
C VAL A 1021 9.81 12.43 72.72
N THR A 1022 8.65 12.39 72.08
CA THR A 1022 7.34 12.37 72.78
C THR A 1022 6.63 11.05 72.48
N ILE A 1023 6.42 10.22 73.50
CA ILE A 1023 5.72 8.93 73.43
C ILE A 1023 4.46 9.02 74.31
N ALA A 1024 3.29 9.20 73.70
CA ALA A 1024 2.05 9.41 74.46
C ALA A 1024 0.80 8.82 73.80
N ASP A 1025 -0.22 8.53 74.58
CA ASP A 1025 -1.50 7.96 74.12
C ASP A 1025 -1.35 6.61 73.38
N ASN A 1026 -0.32 5.83 73.69
CA ASN A 1026 -0.14 4.48 73.13
C ASN A 1026 -0.69 3.42 74.09
N ARG A 1027 -1.06 2.26 73.55
CA ARG A 1027 -1.73 1.20 74.30
C ARG A 1027 -1.10 -0.16 74.05
N ALA A 1028 -0.60 -0.79 75.12
CA ALA A 1028 -0.38 -2.23 75.20
C ALA A 1028 -1.63 -2.89 75.81
N ASP A 1029 -1.73 -4.23 75.77
CA ASP A 1029 -2.94 -4.95 76.23
C ASP A 1029 -4.21 -4.52 75.46
N ALA A 1030 -4.09 -4.41 74.13
CA ALA A 1030 -5.22 -4.02 73.29
C ALA A 1030 -6.29 -5.12 73.16
N ASP A 1031 -5.94 -6.38 73.41
CA ASP A 1031 -6.86 -7.52 73.48
C ASP A 1031 -7.53 -7.69 74.87
N ASN A 1032 -7.02 -7.00 75.90
CA ASN A 1032 -7.53 -6.99 77.28
C ASN A 1032 -7.40 -8.33 78.00
N ASP A 1033 -6.34 -9.08 77.75
CA ASP A 1033 -6.04 -10.32 78.47
C ASP A 1033 -5.32 -10.07 79.82
N ASN A 1034 -4.94 -8.81 80.08
CA ASN A 1034 -4.22 -8.31 81.26
C ASN A 1034 -2.74 -8.76 81.35
N GLN A 1035 -2.12 -9.15 80.24
CA GLN A 1035 -0.70 -9.53 80.21
C GLN A 1035 0.22 -8.45 79.64
N GLY A 1036 -0.35 -7.45 78.95
CA GLY A 1036 0.42 -6.42 78.27
C GLY A 1036 1.24 -5.50 79.17
N ARG A 1037 2.47 -5.16 78.72
CA ARG A 1037 3.45 -4.39 79.47
C ARG A 1037 3.96 -3.19 78.69
N GLY A 1038 4.25 -2.09 79.35
CA GLY A 1038 4.94 -0.94 78.73
C GLY A 1038 4.08 -0.31 77.63
N GLY A 1039 2.99 0.36 77.98
CA GLY A 1039 2.08 0.96 77.01
C GLY A 1039 2.76 1.99 76.12
N GLY A 1040 3.69 2.76 76.66
CA GLY A 1040 4.62 3.58 75.88
C GLY A 1040 5.80 2.74 75.39
N LEU A 1041 6.61 2.25 76.33
CA LEU A 1041 7.89 1.62 76.04
C LEU A 1041 8.13 0.37 76.90
N LEU A 1042 8.44 -0.74 76.24
CA LEU A 1042 8.97 -1.95 76.85
C LEU A 1042 10.46 -2.10 76.50
N ASP A 1043 11.28 -2.39 77.50
CA ASP A 1043 12.69 -2.84 77.38
C ASP A 1043 12.83 -4.27 77.95
N TRP A 1044 13.28 -5.24 77.13
CA TRP A 1044 13.31 -6.68 77.46
C TRP A 1044 14.29 -7.45 76.54
N PRO A 1045 15.28 -8.28 76.96
CA PRO A 1045 15.44 -8.95 78.25
C PRO A 1045 16.72 -8.58 79.03
N THR A 1046 17.61 -7.76 78.48
CA THR A 1046 18.96 -7.48 79.02
C THR A 1046 19.07 -6.07 79.61
N PRO A 1047 19.47 -5.92 80.89
CA PRO A 1047 19.63 -4.60 81.50
C PRO A 1047 20.78 -3.80 80.87
N GLY A 1048 20.51 -2.55 80.44
CA GLY A 1048 21.53 -1.54 80.16
C GLY A 1048 21.67 -1.02 78.73
N ASP A 1049 20.84 -1.48 77.79
CA ASP A 1049 20.98 -1.14 76.36
C ASP A 1049 19.99 -0.07 75.85
N THR A 1050 19.01 0.33 76.67
CA THR A 1050 18.09 1.43 76.39
C THR A 1050 18.51 2.72 77.12
N THR A 1051 18.93 3.74 76.36
CA THR A 1051 19.23 5.08 76.87
C THR A 1051 18.10 6.07 76.58
N ILE A 1052 17.79 6.91 77.56
CA ILE A 1052 16.70 7.88 77.45
C ILE A 1052 17.14 9.26 77.98
N ASN A 1053 16.96 10.28 77.14
CA ASN A 1053 17.29 11.67 77.45
C ASN A 1053 16.23 12.62 76.89
N ASN A 1054 15.91 13.68 77.64
CA ASN A 1054 15.01 14.75 77.22
C ASN A 1054 13.67 14.27 76.63
N THR A 1055 13.12 13.17 77.13
CA THR A 1055 12.00 12.46 76.50
C THR A 1055 10.77 12.44 77.39
N ILE A 1056 9.58 12.61 76.79
CA ILE A 1056 8.28 12.43 77.44
C ILE A 1056 7.77 11.02 77.16
N VAL A 1057 7.44 10.25 78.21
CA VAL A 1057 6.68 9.00 78.11
C VAL A 1057 5.52 9.06 79.10
N ALA A 1058 4.31 9.40 78.64
CA ALA A 1058 3.16 9.65 79.50
C ALA A 1058 1.81 9.47 78.78
N ARG A 1059 0.72 9.33 79.54
CA ARG A 1059 -0.65 9.08 79.02
C ARG A 1059 -0.80 7.77 78.25
N ASN A 1060 0.11 6.81 78.42
CA ASN A 1060 0.00 5.50 77.78
C ASN A 1060 -0.80 4.53 78.65
N GLN A 1061 -1.23 3.40 78.08
CA GLN A 1061 -2.08 2.40 78.73
C GLN A 1061 -1.47 1.00 78.61
N ALA A 1062 -1.43 0.24 79.71
CA ALA A 1062 -1.06 -1.18 79.75
C ALA A 1062 -1.57 -1.83 81.03
N ALA A 1063 -1.61 -3.17 81.07
CA ALA A 1063 -1.90 -3.90 82.30
C ALA A 1063 -0.78 -3.74 83.36
N ILE A 1064 0.48 -3.70 82.92
CA ILE A 1064 1.66 -3.58 83.79
C ILE A 1064 2.59 -2.48 83.26
N GLY A 1065 2.87 -1.46 84.06
CA GLY A 1065 3.77 -0.36 83.67
C GLY A 1065 3.23 0.42 82.47
N ALA A 1066 2.25 1.30 82.72
CA ALA A 1066 1.50 1.97 81.67
C ALA A 1066 2.41 2.78 80.72
N ASP A 1067 3.35 3.55 81.25
CA ASP A 1067 4.28 4.34 80.42
C ASP A 1067 5.56 3.59 80.08
N VAL A 1068 6.23 3.00 81.07
CA VAL A 1068 7.50 2.28 80.90
C VAL A 1068 7.52 0.95 81.65
N SER A 1069 8.19 -0.05 81.07
CA SER A 1069 8.49 -1.34 81.70
C SER A 1069 9.89 -1.81 81.30
N GLY A 1070 10.73 -2.22 82.27
CA GLY A 1070 12.09 -2.71 82.00
C GLY A 1070 13.20 -1.96 82.75
N THR A 1071 14.43 -1.97 82.23
CA THR A 1071 15.59 -1.32 82.89
C THR A 1071 16.22 -0.27 81.98
N PHE A 1072 16.24 0.98 82.43
CA PHE A 1072 16.65 2.12 81.61
C PHE A 1072 17.95 2.74 82.09
N VAL A 1073 18.73 3.27 81.16
CA VAL A 1073 19.85 4.16 81.45
C VAL A 1073 19.36 5.60 81.29
N ASP A 1074 18.96 6.20 82.41
CA ASP A 1074 18.49 7.58 82.46
C ASP A 1074 19.66 8.57 82.32
N GLN A 1075 19.68 9.29 81.20
CA GLN A 1075 20.63 10.38 80.95
C GLN A 1075 20.05 11.75 81.31
N GLY A 1076 18.89 11.79 81.97
CA GLY A 1076 18.30 12.95 82.61
C GLY A 1076 17.35 13.78 81.75
N ASN A 1077 16.61 14.65 82.44
CA ASN A 1077 15.62 15.58 81.92
C ASN A 1077 14.44 14.89 81.20
N ASN A 1078 14.06 13.69 81.65
CA ASN A 1078 12.90 12.98 81.11
C ASN A 1078 11.63 13.31 81.91
N LEU A 1079 10.44 13.15 81.31
CA LEU A 1079 9.15 13.18 82.00
C LEU A 1079 8.47 11.83 81.81
N ILE A 1080 8.43 11.04 82.88
CA ILE A 1080 7.79 9.74 82.91
C ILE A 1080 6.50 9.85 83.72
N GLY A 1081 5.35 9.65 83.06
CA GLY A 1081 4.03 9.74 83.69
C GLY A 1081 3.90 8.78 84.87
N THR A 1082 4.30 7.52 84.66
CA THR A 1082 4.30 6.45 85.66
C THR A 1082 5.55 5.56 85.53
N VAL A 1083 6.40 5.55 86.55
CA VAL A 1083 7.69 4.82 86.54
C VAL A 1083 7.61 3.41 87.12
N ASP A 1084 6.50 3.03 87.75
CA ASP A 1084 6.39 1.82 88.60
C ASP A 1084 6.70 0.48 87.91
N GLY A 1085 6.68 0.42 86.57
CA GLY A 1085 7.06 -0.77 85.80
C GLY A 1085 8.55 -0.88 85.51
N ALA A 1086 9.35 0.13 85.85
CA ALA A 1086 10.72 0.28 85.39
C ALA A 1086 11.73 0.57 86.51
N THR A 1087 13.01 0.34 86.22
CA THR A 1087 14.14 0.69 87.09
C THR A 1087 15.21 1.46 86.32
N GLY A 1088 16.16 2.07 87.03
CA GLY A 1088 17.31 2.79 86.44
C GLY A 1088 17.11 4.30 86.21
N PHE A 1089 15.91 4.82 86.44
CA PHE A 1089 15.64 6.26 86.47
C PHE A 1089 16.19 6.94 87.73
N THR A 1090 16.65 8.19 87.59
CA THR A 1090 17.28 8.99 88.64
C THR A 1090 16.49 10.27 88.91
N LEU A 1091 16.89 11.03 89.96
CA LEU A 1091 16.28 12.32 90.29
C LEU A 1091 16.56 13.43 89.26
N SER A 1092 17.36 13.15 88.22
CA SER A 1092 17.54 14.09 87.11
C SER A 1092 16.35 14.12 86.14
N SER A 1093 15.34 13.27 86.36
CA SER A 1093 14.11 13.19 85.58
C SER A 1093 12.86 13.42 86.46
N LEU A 1094 11.78 13.87 85.84
CA LEU A 1094 10.45 14.00 86.45
C LEU A 1094 9.74 12.64 86.41
N LEU A 1095 9.52 12.05 87.58
CA LEU A 1095 9.00 10.68 87.72
C LEU A 1095 7.67 10.69 88.48
N GLY A 1096 6.59 10.25 87.84
CA GLY A 1096 5.31 9.97 88.50
C GLY A 1096 5.15 8.50 88.88
N THR A 1097 4.12 8.20 89.66
CA THR A 1097 3.74 6.82 90.07
C THR A 1097 2.29 6.55 89.68
N SER A 1098 1.87 5.30 89.66
CA SER A 1098 0.47 4.90 89.42
C SER A 1098 -0.53 5.53 90.39
N THR A 1099 -0.10 5.89 91.60
CA THR A 1099 -0.92 6.60 92.61
C THR A 1099 -0.89 8.12 92.46
N ASN A 1100 0.12 8.68 91.78
CA ASN A 1100 0.26 10.10 91.51
C ASN A 1100 0.95 10.31 90.15
N PRO A 1101 0.23 10.06 89.03
CA PRO A 1101 0.82 10.13 87.70
C PRO A 1101 1.13 11.59 87.32
N LEU A 1102 2.21 11.80 86.58
CA LEU A 1102 2.53 13.11 86.01
C LEU A 1102 1.85 13.30 84.66
N ASP A 1103 1.13 14.41 84.51
CA ASP A 1103 0.55 14.81 83.24
C ASP A 1103 1.47 15.82 82.52
N PRO A 1104 1.99 15.51 81.32
CA PRO A 1104 2.76 16.45 80.52
C PRO A 1104 1.92 17.58 79.91
N LEU A 1105 0.58 17.58 80.04
CA LEU A 1105 -0.33 18.58 79.47
C LEU A 1105 -0.09 18.77 77.97
N LEU A 1106 -0.36 17.71 77.20
CA LEU A 1106 -0.20 17.70 75.75
C LEU A 1106 -1.50 18.07 75.03
N ALA A 1107 -1.39 18.82 73.94
CA ALA A 1107 -2.48 19.04 72.99
C ALA A 1107 -2.76 17.76 72.16
N PRO A 1108 -3.93 17.61 71.52
CA PRO A 1108 -4.17 16.53 70.56
C PRO A 1108 -3.15 16.53 69.42
N LEU A 1109 -2.91 15.37 68.79
CA LEU A 1109 -2.06 15.30 67.60
C LEU A 1109 -2.60 16.25 66.52
N GLY A 1110 -1.71 17.02 65.91
CA GLY A 1110 -2.08 17.89 64.80
C GLY A 1110 -0.91 18.68 64.25
N ASN A 1111 -1.21 19.52 63.26
CA ASN A 1111 -0.24 20.41 62.64
C ASN A 1111 -0.01 21.66 63.50
N TYR A 1112 1.13 21.71 64.18
CA TYR A 1112 1.58 22.86 64.98
C TYR A 1112 2.81 23.56 64.35
N GLY A 1113 2.92 23.49 63.01
CA GLY A 1113 4.08 23.90 62.22
C GLY A 1113 5.04 22.74 61.97
N GLY A 1114 5.93 22.89 60.98
CA GLY A 1114 6.85 21.82 60.55
C GLY A 1114 6.27 20.93 59.45
N VAL A 1115 6.99 19.84 59.15
CA VAL A 1115 6.69 18.87 58.07
C VAL A 1115 5.85 17.67 58.53
N THR A 1116 5.83 17.37 59.83
CA THR A 1116 5.11 16.24 60.44
C THR A 1116 4.26 16.72 61.62
N GLU A 1117 3.17 16.02 61.92
CA GLU A 1117 2.28 16.36 63.05
C GLU A 1117 2.95 16.12 64.41
N THR A 1118 2.66 16.96 65.40
CA THR A 1118 3.29 16.89 66.74
C THR A 1118 2.25 16.94 67.85
N LEU A 1119 2.67 16.66 69.09
CA LEU A 1119 1.89 16.94 70.30
C LEU A 1119 2.47 18.19 70.98
N ALA A 1120 1.80 19.33 70.81
CA ALA A 1120 2.26 20.59 71.42
C ALA A 1120 2.10 20.60 72.95
N LEU A 1121 3.02 21.26 73.65
CA LEU A 1121 2.91 21.49 75.10
C LEU A 1121 1.86 22.57 75.39
N LEU A 1122 0.97 22.33 76.36
CA LEU A 1122 -0.03 23.30 76.82
C LEU A 1122 0.51 24.15 78.00
N PRO A 1123 -0.08 25.34 78.26
CA PRO A 1123 0.33 26.17 79.38
C PRO A 1123 0.29 25.43 80.72
N GLY A 1124 1.36 25.55 81.51
CA GLY A 1124 1.49 24.91 82.82
C GLY A 1124 2.14 23.53 82.80
N SER A 1125 2.50 23.01 81.62
CA SER A 1125 3.25 21.75 81.51
C SER A 1125 4.57 21.80 82.28
N LEU A 1126 4.85 20.73 83.01
CA LEU A 1126 6.15 20.54 83.68
C LEU A 1126 7.29 20.26 82.68
N ALA A 1127 6.97 19.95 81.42
CA ALA A 1127 7.96 19.76 80.38
C ALA A 1127 8.54 21.08 79.85
N ILE A 1128 7.88 22.22 80.10
CA ILE A 1128 8.34 23.53 79.63
C ILE A 1128 9.58 23.96 80.41
N ALA A 1129 10.66 24.29 79.71
CA ALA A 1129 11.96 24.66 80.24
C ALA A 1129 12.56 23.61 81.20
N GLY A 1130 12.13 22.34 81.11
CA GLY A 1130 12.58 21.23 81.95
C GLY A 1130 13.69 20.39 81.32
N GLY A 1131 14.11 20.74 80.11
CA GLY A 1131 14.98 19.96 79.25
C GLY A 1131 16.43 20.44 79.15
N ASN A 1132 17.21 19.73 78.34
CA ASN A 1132 18.56 20.14 77.92
C ASN A 1132 18.59 20.45 76.41
N SER A 1133 19.56 21.25 75.97
CA SER A 1133 19.64 21.76 74.58
C SER A 1133 20.65 20.99 73.72
N MET A 1134 20.79 19.67 73.91
CA MET A 1134 21.78 18.86 73.17
C MET A 1134 21.46 18.72 71.67
N VAL A 1135 20.21 18.95 71.27
CA VAL A 1135 19.77 18.98 69.86
C VAL A 1135 19.29 20.41 69.52
N PRO A 1136 19.75 21.03 68.42
CA PRO A 1136 19.58 22.48 68.19
C PRO A 1136 18.15 22.93 67.83
N SER A 1137 17.34 22.03 67.28
CA SER A 1137 15.94 22.30 66.90
C SER A 1137 15.02 21.20 67.41
N ASP A 1138 13.72 21.47 67.46
CA ASP A 1138 12.68 20.48 67.73
C ASP A 1138 12.23 19.74 66.44
N GLN A 1139 11.23 18.86 66.54
CA GLN A 1139 10.68 18.08 65.41
C GLN A 1139 10.29 18.92 64.20
N ARG A 1140 9.90 20.18 64.40
CA ARG A 1140 9.39 21.07 63.37
C ARG A 1140 10.51 21.82 62.66
N GLY A 1141 11.76 21.59 63.06
CA GLY A 1141 12.93 22.38 62.65
C GLY A 1141 13.03 23.73 63.37
N ILE A 1142 12.29 23.92 64.47
CA ILE A 1142 12.23 25.17 65.21
C ILE A 1142 13.31 25.18 66.30
N ASN A 1143 14.24 26.16 66.26
CA ASN A 1143 15.37 26.23 67.19
C ASN A 1143 14.94 26.29 68.67
N ARG A 1144 15.60 25.51 69.52
CA ARG A 1144 15.39 25.55 70.98
C ARG A 1144 16.01 26.82 71.57
N LEU A 1145 15.27 27.55 72.41
CA LEU A 1145 15.73 28.84 72.96
C LEU A 1145 15.78 28.80 74.49
N GLY A 1146 16.96 29.08 75.06
CA GLY A 1146 17.12 29.08 76.52
C GLY A 1146 17.18 27.67 77.10
N ALA A 1147 16.47 27.44 78.22
CA ALA A 1147 16.26 26.10 78.75
C ALA A 1147 15.24 25.39 77.85
N ALA A 1148 15.69 24.35 77.15
CA ALA A 1148 14.87 23.59 76.22
C ALA A 1148 13.68 22.93 76.91
N ASP A 1149 12.64 22.64 76.14
CA ASP A 1149 11.53 21.83 76.61
C ASP A 1149 11.84 20.33 76.52
N ILE A 1150 11.26 19.54 77.43
CA ILE A 1150 11.31 18.07 77.37
C ILE A 1150 10.44 17.58 76.20
N GLY A 1151 10.93 16.60 75.43
CA GLY A 1151 10.21 15.97 74.33
C GLY A 1151 10.47 16.56 72.95
N ALA A 1152 9.64 16.18 71.98
CA ALA A 1152 9.85 16.49 70.56
C ALA A 1152 9.45 17.91 70.12
N PHE A 1153 8.82 18.68 71.01
CA PHE A 1153 8.23 19.99 70.70
C PHE A 1153 8.85 21.08 71.59
N GLU A 1154 9.17 22.23 71.00
CA GLU A 1154 9.61 23.43 71.72
C GLU A 1154 8.50 24.50 71.75
N SER A 1155 8.05 24.87 72.95
CA SER A 1155 7.09 25.95 73.16
C SER A 1155 7.70 27.32 72.83
N ARG A 1156 6.89 28.22 72.26
CA ARG A 1156 7.30 29.59 71.89
C ARG A 1156 6.64 30.64 72.77
N GLY A 1157 6.29 30.27 74.00
CA GLY A 1157 5.41 31.04 74.87
C GLY A 1157 3.95 30.97 74.42
N PHE A 1158 3.05 31.36 75.33
CA PHE A 1158 1.61 31.27 75.12
C PHE A 1158 1.02 32.67 74.98
N VAL A 1159 0.28 32.91 73.91
CA VAL A 1159 -0.54 34.12 73.78
C VAL A 1159 -1.98 33.74 74.11
N VAL A 1160 -2.44 34.14 75.29
CA VAL A 1160 -3.85 34.00 75.67
C VAL A 1160 -4.65 35.04 74.89
N THR A 1161 -5.34 34.61 73.84
CA THR A 1161 -6.38 35.44 73.21
C THR A 1161 -7.70 35.14 73.90
N GLY A 1162 -8.17 36.09 74.72
CA GLY A 1162 -9.49 35.99 75.33
C GLY A 1162 -10.57 36.14 74.25
N GLN A 1163 -11.19 35.04 73.83
CA GLN A 1163 -12.50 35.12 73.20
C GLN A 1163 -13.58 35.17 74.29
N SER A 1164 -14.33 36.27 74.33
CA SER A 1164 -15.53 36.37 75.17
C SER A 1164 -16.57 35.36 74.68
N GLY A 1165 -16.71 34.23 75.38
CA GLY A 1165 -17.77 33.25 75.13
C GLY A 1165 -19.12 33.70 75.68
N THR A 1166 -20.20 33.36 74.97
CA THR A 1166 -21.53 33.21 75.57
C THR A 1166 -21.67 31.81 76.21
N PRO A 1167 -22.48 31.64 77.26
CA PRO A 1167 -22.36 30.51 78.18
C PRO A 1167 -22.81 29.16 77.60
N GLN A 1168 -22.08 28.12 78.01
CA GLN A 1168 -22.31 26.71 77.71
C GLN A 1168 -23.69 26.24 78.19
N ARG A 1169 -24.38 25.45 77.36
CA ARG A 1169 -25.39 24.47 77.81
C ARG A 1169 -24.91 23.06 77.47
N PRO A 1170 -25.13 22.07 78.36
CA PRO A 1170 -24.64 20.71 78.18
C PRO A 1170 -25.53 19.96 77.18
N LYS A 1171 -24.91 19.27 76.21
CA LYS A 1171 -25.61 18.39 75.26
C LYS A 1171 -25.49 16.94 75.74
N SER A 1172 -26.61 16.34 76.10
CA SER A 1172 -26.76 14.93 76.46
C SER A 1172 -26.80 14.03 75.21
N ILE A 1173 -25.89 13.06 75.18
CA ILE A 1173 -26.06 11.60 74.95
C ILE A 1173 -27.01 11.10 73.81
N LEU A 1174 -26.38 10.31 72.90
CA LEU A 1174 -26.85 9.19 72.01
C LEU A 1174 -27.57 9.51 70.67
N PRO A 1175 -27.58 8.56 69.69
CA PRO A 1175 -26.45 8.07 68.89
C PRO A 1175 -26.72 8.16 67.36
N LEU A 1176 -25.69 7.86 66.55
CA LEU A 1176 -25.78 7.69 65.08
C LEU A 1176 -26.83 6.65 64.65
N PRO A 1177 -27.26 6.66 63.37
CA PRO A 1177 -26.91 5.49 62.56
C PRO A 1177 -26.60 5.76 61.06
N ARG A 1178 -25.62 4.95 60.61
CA ARG A 1178 -25.24 4.51 59.25
C ARG A 1178 -24.60 5.51 58.29
#